data_AF-A0A3A6G526-F1
#
_entry.id   AF-A0A3A6G526-F1
#
_cell.length_a   1.000
_cell.length_b   1.000
_cell.length_c   1.000
_cell.angle_alpha   90.00
_cell.angle_beta   90.00
_cell.angle_gamma   90.00
#
_symmetry.space_group_name_H-M   'P 1'
#
loop_
_entity.id
_entity.type
_entity.pdbx_description
1 polymer ?
#
loop_
_entity_poly.entity_id
_entity_poly.type
_entity_poly.pdbx_seq_one_letter_code
_entity_poly.pdbx_strand_id
1 'polypeptide(L)'
;MNHLNSIYQRLQSNYSDCDITYAPGLLTVKCKNGEIRADGFRTCFLEDGKTVQELLEKNDDNLYEEMERFILYLQEGGADAAQSDELKMLKNPAYHNAFTRSGKIAGRILLIAGGAELLLLAFCFRQDQLLFFLLPLLIWPIFSLALIAFVRKKILARIWICPNCGSRLPLTCSPFSVIIEYVASCPACGANLETESLPSEIPETDDEDGKISDTADQSMTFSPNPEGVVKPPRKWPALLSGIVIILYSLLGLFMTLFYMGDAPSVGIALGIVMHVSILLSGIALLVCRAPKLPEHSRPVICIQERLFVSVLAFIVWPLALFLLLIAFGYCVQPPLDVPFGLIMFLIGLGLLICGIWMLLAGKNRRLYVFENGSLTYMTSWGRKRELLPGQRFSIRFGANDSIQFLNADKKKIFAIERNMRGVDKLADWVESREIPLEITKLKEQQIQQEEGIEPVIQWREEYTTRLHSHLKEIRLGKWLVLALFWAGSIIPLFFFIAGALKFSQTIYLMAASPLPLIVYYLAFAPVLTLNGKQKGATAEWQSHHIRISLPLVLLPALWLMSVFHYGLEQVLIMEEKWYTLAFWFGLGAIFIIAFVLRTPKRLRGEGLFMIGLSLLLVAEPMMYAGNFALCGEETHYPAKVLERNIEQDDDDDSLEYSLTVQLDDGTAFEFPVTEELYEMEESGTEFVVCQRENPLGVRMLDLHLPPEK
;
A
#
# COMPACT_ATOMS: atom_id res chain seq x y z
N MET A 1 21.09 -64.08 49.41
CA MET A 1 20.31 -64.98 48.51
C MET A 1 18.80 -65.03 48.82
N ASN A 2 18.25 -64.31 49.82
CA ASN A 2 16.79 -64.26 50.09
C ASN A 2 16.11 -62.92 49.69
N HIS A 3 16.87 -61.95 49.19
CA HIS A 3 16.41 -60.56 48.99
C HIS A 3 15.61 -60.33 47.70
N LEU A 4 15.97 -60.98 46.58
CA LEU A 4 15.21 -60.84 45.32
C LEU A 4 13.87 -61.59 45.34
N ASN A 5 13.74 -62.63 46.16
CA ASN A 5 12.50 -63.40 46.27
C ASN A 5 11.40 -62.61 47.01
N SER A 6 11.75 -61.80 48.02
CA SER A 6 10.77 -60.94 48.70
C SER A 6 10.30 -59.79 47.78
N ILE A 7 11.21 -59.20 47.01
CA ILE A 7 10.91 -58.19 45.99
C ILE A 7 10.02 -58.77 44.88
N TYR A 8 10.32 -59.99 44.41
CA TYR A 8 9.48 -60.71 43.44
C TYR A 8 8.04 -60.86 43.92
N GLN A 9 7.83 -61.32 45.15
CA GLN A 9 6.48 -61.51 45.70
C GLN A 9 5.71 -60.18 45.82
N ARG A 10 6.38 -59.09 46.21
CA ARG A 10 5.77 -57.75 46.29
C ARG A 10 5.41 -57.17 44.92
N LEU A 11 6.30 -57.32 43.93
CA LEU A 11 6.04 -56.83 42.58
C LEU A 11 4.92 -57.65 41.92
N GLN A 12 4.90 -58.96 42.12
CA GLN A 12 3.85 -59.83 41.58
C GLN A 12 2.47 -59.55 42.18
N SER A 13 2.38 -59.11 43.45
CA SER A 13 1.10 -58.73 44.06
C SER A 13 0.58 -57.37 43.58
N ASN A 14 1.49 -56.41 43.31
CA ASN A 14 1.13 -55.02 43.02
C ASN A 14 1.05 -54.71 41.51
N TYR A 15 1.75 -55.48 40.66
CA TYR A 15 1.85 -55.25 39.22
C TYR A 15 1.55 -56.52 38.44
N SER A 16 0.30 -57.01 38.53
CA SER A 16 -0.19 -58.21 37.83
C SER A 16 -0.12 -58.13 36.31
N ASP A 17 -0.01 -56.92 35.77
CA ASP A 17 -0.07 -56.64 34.34
C ASP A 17 1.31 -56.71 33.66
N CYS A 18 2.38 -56.88 34.44
CA CYS A 18 3.75 -57.08 33.94
C CYS A 18 4.12 -58.57 34.02
N ASP A 19 4.93 -59.06 33.06
CA ASP A 19 5.45 -60.43 33.08
C ASP A 19 6.67 -60.51 33.98
N ILE A 20 6.49 -61.03 35.20
CA ILE A 20 7.50 -61.10 36.24
C ILE A 20 7.93 -62.55 36.42
N THR A 21 9.20 -62.83 36.19
CA THR A 21 9.79 -64.18 36.30
C THR A 21 10.97 -64.17 37.26
N TYR A 22 11.07 -65.21 38.09
CA TYR A 22 12.18 -65.41 39.02
C TYR A 22 12.83 -66.77 38.80
N ALA A 23 14.12 -66.76 38.48
CA ALA A 23 15.00 -67.91 38.55
C ALA A 23 15.96 -67.73 39.73
N PRO A 24 16.57 -68.80 40.29
CA PRO A 24 17.45 -68.68 41.45
C PRO A 24 18.58 -67.67 41.19
N GLY A 25 18.50 -66.51 41.87
CA GLY A 25 19.47 -65.42 41.72
C GLY A 25 19.23 -64.45 40.56
N LEU A 26 18.15 -64.58 39.77
CA LEU A 26 17.82 -63.66 38.69
C LEU A 26 16.32 -63.34 38.67
N LEU A 27 15.98 -62.07 38.90
CA LEU A 27 14.64 -61.50 38.76
C LEU A 27 14.55 -60.75 37.44
N THR A 28 13.58 -61.12 36.60
CA THR A 28 13.28 -60.41 35.34
C THR A 28 11.85 -59.90 35.37
N VAL A 29 11.68 -58.59 35.16
CA VAL A 29 10.37 -57.92 35.08
C VAL A 29 10.23 -57.33 33.68
N LYS A 30 9.25 -57.78 32.91
CA LYS A 30 8.94 -57.21 31.59
C LYS A 30 7.62 -56.46 31.64
N CYS A 31 7.63 -55.18 31.30
CA CYS A 31 6.42 -54.37 31.24
C CYS A 31 6.43 -53.48 29.99
N LYS A 32 5.41 -53.62 29.15
CA LYS A 32 5.33 -53.00 27.82
C LYS A 32 6.63 -53.17 27.01
N ASN A 33 7.31 -52.07 26.68
CA ASN A 33 8.53 -52.04 25.88
C ASN A 33 9.82 -52.05 26.73
N GLY A 34 9.69 -52.17 28.05
CA GLY A 34 10.80 -52.17 29.00
C GLY A 34 11.01 -53.49 29.74
N GLU A 35 12.24 -53.72 30.18
CA GLU A 35 12.67 -54.92 30.88
C GLU A 35 13.63 -54.56 32.03
N ILE A 36 13.40 -55.09 33.22
CA ILE A 36 14.34 -54.99 34.34
C ILE A 36 14.95 -56.36 34.58
N ARG A 37 16.27 -56.45 34.69
CA ARG A 37 17.00 -57.67 35.06
C ARG A 37 17.86 -57.43 36.29
N ALA A 38 17.59 -58.15 37.37
CA ALA A 38 18.34 -58.06 38.62
C ALA A 38 18.96 -59.42 38.97
N ASP A 39 20.29 -59.51 39.01
CA ASP A 39 21.04 -60.76 39.26
C ASP A 39 21.63 -60.87 40.69
N GLY A 40 21.20 -59.96 41.58
CA GLY A 40 21.60 -59.92 42.98
C GLY A 40 22.85 -59.09 43.25
N PHE A 41 23.64 -58.75 42.22
CA PHE A 41 24.77 -57.83 42.33
C PHE A 41 24.52 -56.55 41.54
N ARG A 42 23.84 -56.68 40.39
CA ARG A 42 23.49 -55.57 39.51
C ARG A 42 22.05 -55.65 39.05
N THR A 43 21.45 -54.48 38.86
CA THR A 43 20.10 -54.33 38.32
C THR A 43 20.17 -53.44 37.10
N CYS A 44 19.81 -54.00 35.95
CA CYS A 44 19.76 -53.32 34.67
C CYS A 44 18.32 -52.99 34.31
N PHE A 45 18.05 -51.72 34.05
CA PHE A 45 16.77 -51.21 33.55
C PHE A 45 16.92 -50.97 32.04
N LEU A 46 16.10 -51.64 31.25
CA LEU A 46 16.14 -51.61 29.79
C LEU A 46 14.83 -51.03 29.24
N GLU A 47 14.94 -50.19 28.21
CA GLU A 47 13.82 -49.67 27.40
C GLU A 47 14.19 -49.91 25.93
N ASP A 48 13.32 -50.57 25.16
CA ASP A 48 13.58 -50.98 23.76
C ASP A 48 14.91 -51.75 23.56
N GLY A 49 15.28 -52.56 24.56
CA GLY A 49 16.48 -53.40 24.54
C GLY A 49 17.80 -52.67 24.81
N LYS A 50 17.77 -51.37 25.13
CA LYS A 50 18.96 -50.59 25.54
C LYS A 50 18.94 -50.34 27.04
N THR A 51 20.10 -50.44 27.69
CA THR A 51 20.22 -50.16 29.13
C THR A 51 20.09 -48.66 29.38
N VAL A 52 19.01 -48.26 30.06
CA VAL A 52 18.74 -46.87 30.47
C VAL A 52 19.45 -46.56 31.78
N GLN A 53 19.49 -47.53 32.69
CA GLN A 53 20.13 -47.39 33.99
C GLN A 53 20.71 -48.71 34.46
N GLU A 54 21.88 -48.67 35.08
CA GLU A 54 22.49 -49.81 35.77
C GLU A 54 22.78 -49.40 37.22
N LEU A 55 22.27 -50.18 38.17
CA LEU A 55 22.49 -49.96 39.60
C LEU A 55 23.30 -51.14 40.16
N LEU A 56 24.35 -50.80 40.91
CA LEU A 56 25.13 -51.73 41.71
C LEU A 56 24.62 -51.67 43.16
N GLU A 57 24.39 -52.85 43.74
CA GLU A 57 23.96 -53.14 45.12
C GLU A 57 23.41 -51.95 45.97
N LYS A 58 22.07 -51.85 46.06
CA LYS A 58 21.32 -50.97 46.97
C LYS A 58 20.54 -51.81 47.99
N ASN A 59 20.18 -51.21 49.13
CA ASN A 59 19.26 -51.81 50.11
C ASN A 59 17.92 -52.21 49.45
N ASP A 60 17.30 -53.31 49.90
CA ASP A 60 16.12 -53.93 49.28
C ASP A 60 14.95 -52.96 49.03
N ASP A 61 14.65 -52.10 50.02
CA ASP A 61 13.54 -51.15 49.91
C ASP A 61 13.86 -50.05 48.87
N ASN A 62 15.11 -49.59 48.82
CA ASN A 62 15.55 -48.65 47.79
C ASN A 62 15.56 -49.29 46.40
N LEU A 63 15.88 -50.58 46.31
CA LEU A 63 15.86 -51.30 45.03
C LEU A 63 14.42 -51.50 44.55
N TYR A 64 13.50 -51.88 45.44
CA TYR A 64 12.08 -51.99 45.13
C TYR A 64 11.49 -50.65 44.69
N GLU A 65 11.78 -49.54 45.39
CA GLU A 65 11.29 -48.21 45.00
C GLU A 65 11.77 -47.79 43.61
N GLU A 66 13.02 -48.08 43.24
CA GLU A 66 13.54 -47.73 41.91
C GLU A 66 12.93 -48.63 40.81
N MET A 67 12.72 -49.92 41.10
CA MET A 67 11.99 -50.83 40.22
C MET A 67 10.55 -50.37 40.01
N GLU A 68 9.88 -49.96 41.08
CA GLU A 68 8.52 -49.43 41.04
C GLU A 68 8.43 -48.12 40.26
N ARG A 69 9.34 -47.15 40.51
CA ARG A 69 9.40 -45.90 39.74
C ARG A 69 9.61 -46.15 38.25
N PHE A 70 10.46 -47.10 37.89
CA PHE A 70 10.68 -47.44 36.48
C PHE A 70 9.47 -48.13 35.84
N ILE A 71 8.78 -49.01 36.57
CA ILE A 71 7.53 -49.64 36.10
C ILE A 71 6.45 -48.57 35.89
N LEU A 72 6.28 -47.63 36.82
CA LEU A 72 5.35 -46.51 36.70
C LEU A 72 5.71 -45.59 35.52
N TYR A 73 6.99 -45.27 35.35
CA TYR A 73 7.50 -44.51 34.20
C TYR A 73 7.14 -45.19 32.85
N LEU A 74 7.30 -46.51 32.73
CA LEU A 74 6.90 -47.25 31.54
C LEU A 74 5.37 -47.31 31.37
N GLN A 75 4.62 -47.38 32.47
CA GLN A 75 3.16 -47.33 32.45
C GLN A 75 2.62 -45.97 31.98
N GLU A 76 3.28 -44.87 32.32
CA GLU A 76 2.95 -43.51 31.90
C GLU A 76 3.36 -43.17 30.45
N GLY A 77 4.10 -44.05 29.78
CA GLY A 77 4.48 -43.90 28.36
C GLY A 77 5.98 -43.70 28.11
N GLY A 78 6.82 -43.93 29.13
CA GLY A 78 8.27 -43.98 28.99
C GLY A 78 8.88 -42.66 28.51
N ALA A 79 9.95 -42.76 27.72
CA ALA A 79 10.71 -41.61 27.24
C ALA A 79 9.87 -40.64 26.38
N ASP A 80 8.77 -41.11 25.79
CA ASP A 80 7.86 -40.32 24.98
C ASP A 80 6.92 -39.45 25.82
N ALA A 81 6.56 -39.90 27.03
CA ALA A 81 5.76 -39.11 27.97
C ALA A 81 6.59 -37.99 28.62
N ALA A 82 7.86 -38.28 28.96
CA ALA A 82 8.78 -37.36 29.66
C ALA A 82 9.37 -36.23 28.78
N GLN A 83 9.15 -36.24 27.46
CA GLN A 83 9.59 -35.15 26.58
C GLN A 83 8.80 -33.87 26.85
N SER A 84 9.50 -32.73 27.01
CA SER A 84 8.87 -31.43 27.18
C SER A 84 7.98 -31.08 25.98
N ASP A 85 6.88 -30.39 26.22
CA ASP A 85 5.92 -30.00 25.17
C ASP A 85 6.60 -29.23 24.02
N GLU A 86 7.65 -28.46 24.31
CA GLU A 86 8.47 -27.77 23.31
C GLU A 86 9.22 -28.74 22.38
N LEU A 87 9.75 -29.86 22.91
CA LEU A 87 10.48 -30.85 22.12
C LEU A 87 9.54 -31.63 21.20
N LYS A 88 8.32 -31.95 21.68
CA LYS A 88 7.26 -32.58 20.88
C LYS A 88 6.83 -31.68 19.72
N MET A 89 6.64 -30.38 19.99
CA MET A 89 6.32 -29.39 18.96
C MET A 89 7.41 -29.24 17.90
N LEU A 90 8.70 -29.38 18.26
CA LEU A 90 9.81 -29.34 17.30
C LEU A 90 9.89 -30.58 16.41
N LYS A 91 9.50 -31.75 16.94
CA LYS A 91 9.49 -33.01 16.19
C LYS A 91 8.35 -33.13 15.19
N ASN A 92 7.37 -32.21 15.20
CA ASN A 92 6.30 -32.18 14.21
C ASN A 92 6.62 -31.15 13.10
N PRO A 93 7.20 -31.56 11.95
CA PRO A 93 7.60 -30.64 10.88
C PRO A 93 6.41 -29.91 10.24
N ALA A 94 5.22 -30.53 10.21
CA ALA A 94 4.01 -29.87 9.72
C ALA A 94 3.60 -28.74 10.67
N TYR A 95 3.71 -28.95 11.98
CA TYR A 95 3.39 -27.95 13.00
C TYR A 95 4.38 -26.80 12.93
N HIS A 96 5.68 -27.12 12.90
CA HIS A 96 6.74 -26.13 12.82
C HIS A 96 6.65 -25.26 11.56
N ASN A 97 6.40 -25.85 10.39
CA ASN A 97 6.20 -25.11 9.14
C ASN A 97 4.94 -24.21 9.18
N ALA A 98 3.82 -24.74 9.68
CA ALA A 98 2.59 -23.97 9.82
C ALA A 98 2.76 -22.80 10.83
N PHE A 99 3.45 -23.04 11.94
CA PHE A 99 3.71 -22.06 12.99
C PHE A 99 4.64 -20.94 12.51
N THR A 100 5.82 -21.28 11.96
CA THR A 100 6.81 -20.31 11.48
C THR A 100 6.28 -19.45 10.34
N ARG A 101 5.61 -20.06 9.35
CA ARG A 101 5.06 -19.34 8.19
C ARG A 101 3.88 -18.45 8.56
N SER A 102 3.01 -18.91 9.47
CA SER A 102 1.92 -18.07 10.00
C SER A 102 2.42 -16.94 10.91
N GLY A 103 3.56 -17.15 11.59
CA GLY A 103 4.28 -16.13 12.36
C GLY A 103 4.87 -15.02 11.47
N LYS A 104 5.66 -15.37 10.47
CA LYS A 104 6.28 -14.39 9.54
C LYS A 104 5.24 -13.51 8.83
N ILE A 105 4.12 -14.10 8.41
CA ILE A 105 3.04 -13.35 7.73
C ILE A 105 2.27 -12.47 8.71
N ALA A 106 1.97 -12.97 9.91
CA ALA A 106 1.36 -12.16 10.96
C ALA A 106 2.25 -10.97 11.35
N GLY A 107 3.57 -11.18 11.46
CA GLY A 107 4.54 -10.11 11.71
C GLY A 107 4.57 -9.05 10.61
N ARG A 108 4.55 -9.44 9.33
CA ARG A 108 4.46 -8.49 8.21
C ARG A 108 3.14 -7.70 8.20
N ILE A 109 2.02 -8.34 8.53
CA ILE A 109 0.73 -7.66 8.63
C ILE A 109 0.70 -6.71 9.83
N LEU A 110 1.29 -7.10 10.97
CA LEU A 110 1.46 -6.25 12.15
C LEU A 110 2.37 -5.05 11.85
N LEU A 111 3.46 -5.23 11.10
CA LEU A 111 4.32 -4.12 10.67
C LEU A 111 3.59 -3.13 9.75
N ILE A 112 2.79 -3.62 8.81
CA ILE A 112 2.00 -2.77 7.91
C ILE A 112 0.86 -2.08 8.68
N ALA A 113 0.17 -2.80 9.54
CA ALA A 113 -0.93 -2.27 10.34
C ALA A 113 -0.43 -1.25 11.38
N GLY A 114 0.70 -1.53 12.04
CA GLY A 114 1.36 -0.64 12.98
C GLY A 114 2.02 0.55 12.30
N GLY A 115 2.55 0.40 11.08
CA GLY A 115 3.03 1.51 10.26
C GLY A 115 1.89 2.43 9.80
N ALA A 116 0.74 1.85 9.42
CA ALA A 116 -0.47 2.62 9.13
C ALA A 116 -1.04 3.31 10.38
N GLU A 117 -0.95 2.68 11.54
CA GLU A 117 -1.32 3.25 12.84
C GLU A 117 -0.37 4.37 13.26
N LEU A 118 0.94 4.24 13.00
CA LEU A 118 1.94 5.30 13.19
C LEU A 118 1.73 6.47 12.23
N LEU A 119 1.30 6.22 10.99
CA LEU A 119 0.93 7.27 10.04
C LEU A 119 -0.37 7.96 10.42
N LEU A 120 -1.36 7.21 10.94
CA LEU A 120 -2.59 7.75 11.50
C LEU A 120 -2.28 8.58 12.76
N LEU A 121 -1.42 8.10 13.64
CA LEU A 121 -0.97 8.82 14.83
C LEU A 121 -0.12 10.06 14.48
N ALA A 122 0.77 9.98 13.48
CA ALA A 122 1.53 11.14 13.00
C ALA A 122 0.64 12.17 12.31
N PHE A 123 -0.49 11.74 11.74
CA PHE A 123 -1.55 12.62 11.23
C PHE A 123 -2.39 13.21 12.38
N CYS A 124 -2.64 12.44 13.45
CA CYS A 124 -3.29 12.93 14.69
C CYS A 124 -2.40 13.87 15.51
N PHE A 125 -1.08 13.77 15.43
CA PHE A 125 -0.13 14.65 16.13
C PHE A 125 0.06 16.01 15.45
N ARG A 126 -0.61 16.23 14.32
CA ARG A 126 -0.55 17.47 13.52
C ARG A 126 -1.90 18.17 13.44
N GLN A 127 -2.91 17.67 14.15
CA GLN A 127 -4.30 18.12 14.10
C GLN A 127 -4.96 17.72 15.44
N ASP A 128 -5.25 18.68 16.32
CA ASP A 128 -5.56 18.48 17.75
C ASP A 128 -6.99 17.94 18.03
N GLN A 129 -7.59 17.21 17.10
CA GLN A 129 -8.87 16.51 17.26
C GLN A 129 -8.67 15.08 17.83
N LEU A 130 -8.17 14.98 19.08
CA LEU A 130 -7.87 13.70 19.73
C LEU A 130 -9.09 12.75 19.81
N LEU A 131 -10.31 13.29 20.02
CA LEU A 131 -11.54 12.50 20.22
C LEU A 131 -12.12 11.86 18.95
N PHE A 132 -11.96 12.51 17.79
CA PHE A 132 -12.49 12.01 16.51
C PHE A 132 -11.65 10.88 15.92
N PHE A 133 -10.35 10.89 16.16
CA PHE A 133 -9.43 9.83 15.75
C PHE A 133 -9.25 8.71 16.78
N LEU A 134 -9.67 8.93 18.05
CA LEU A 134 -9.72 7.90 19.09
C LEU A 134 -10.62 6.71 18.72
N LEU A 135 -11.73 6.94 18.00
CA LEU A 135 -12.65 5.87 17.57
C LEU A 135 -12.00 4.94 16.52
N PRO A 136 -11.41 5.47 15.42
CA PRO A 136 -10.53 4.70 14.55
C PRO A 136 -9.36 4.05 15.30
N LEU A 137 -8.68 4.74 16.22
CA LEU A 137 -7.58 4.19 17.04
C LEU A 137 -8.02 3.07 18.01
N LEU A 138 -9.26 3.07 18.49
CA LEU A 138 -9.83 1.99 19.32
C LEU A 138 -10.35 0.82 18.47
N ILE A 139 -10.91 1.12 17.29
CA ILE A 139 -11.48 0.12 16.38
C ILE A 139 -10.39 -0.52 15.51
N TRP A 140 -9.30 0.19 15.20
CA TRP A 140 -8.23 -0.26 14.32
C TRP A 140 -7.44 -1.45 14.87
N PRO A 141 -7.07 -1.51 16.16
CA PRO A 141 -6.51 -2.70 16.78
C PRO A 141 -7.47 -3.89 16.71
N ILE A 142 -8.77 -3.67 16.89
CA ILE A 142 -9.79 -4.72 16.81
C ILE A 142 -9.95 -5.21 15.36
N PHE A 143 -9.95 -4.28 14.40
CA PHE A 143 -10.04 -4.58 12.97
C PHE A 143 -8.78 -5.27 12.45
N SER A 144 -7.60 -4.83 12.88
CA SER A 144 -6.31 -5.43 12.51
C SER A 144 -6.19 -6.84 13.09
N LEU A 145 -6.58 -7.06 14.35
CA LEU A 145 -6.66 -8.39 14.96
C LEU A 145 -7.68 -9.29 14.25
N ALA A 146 -8.86 -8.77 13.88
CA ALA A 146 -9.85 -9.53 13.12
C ALA A 146 -9.36 -9.88 11.69
N LEU A 147 -8.65 -8.96 11.03
CA LEU A 147 -8.03 -9.19 9.73
C LEU A 147 -6.91 -10.23 9.83
N ILE A 148 -6.05 -10.14 10.85
CA ILE A 148 -5.00 -11.11 11.15
C ILE A 148 -5.62 -12.49 11.40
N ALA A 149 -6.67 -12.58 12.22
CA ALA A 149 -7.37 -13.83 12.49
C ALA A 149 -7.99 -14.42 11.21
N PHE A 150 -8.62 -13.59 10.36
CA PHE A 150 -9.20 -14.02 9.10
C PHE A 150 -8.15 -14.52 8.10
N VAL A 151 -7.05 -13.79 7.93
CA VAL A 151 -5.94 -14.16 7.04
C VAL A 151 -5.24 -15.43 7.55
N ARG A 152 -4.94 -15.50 8.86
CA ARG A 152 -4.38 -16.70 9.50
C ARG A 152 -5.29 -17.91 9.30
N LYS A 153 -6.61 -17.79 9.51
CA LYS A 153 -7.57 -18.88 9.28
C LYS A 153 -7.49 -19.43 7.85
N LYS A 154 -7.44 -18.53 6.85
CA LYS A 154 -7.41 -18.91 5.44
C LYS A 154 -6.10 -19.57 5.02
N ILE A 155 -4.99 -19.13 5.60
CA ILE A 155 -3.67 -19.68 5.33
C ILE A 155 -3.51 -21.02 6.02
N LEU A 156 -3.80 -21.09 7.33
CA LEU A 156 -3.77 -22.34 8.11
C LEU A 156 -4.68 -23.41 7.50
N ALA A 157 -5.86 -23.05 7.00
CA ALA A 157 -6.71 -24.01 6.27
C ALA A 157 -6.10 -24.60 4.98
N ARG A 158 -4.96 -24.09 4.50
CA ARG A 158 -4.19 -24.59 3.35
C ARG A 158 -2.87 -25.24 3.72
N ILE A 159 -2.22 -24.80 4.80
CA ILE A 159 -0.89 -25.28 5.20
C ILE A 159 -0.94 -26.26 6.38
N TRP A 160 -1.98 -26.19 7.22
CA TRP A 160 -2.20 -27.11 8.35
C TRP A 160 -3.04 -28.30 7.91
N ILE A 161 -2.40 -29.17 7.14
CA ILE A 161 -3.00 -30.34 6.50
C ILE A 161 -2.09 -31.53 6.75
N CYS A 162 -2.67 -32.72 6.95
CA CYS A 162 -1.91 -33.94 7.05
C CYS A 162 -1.14 -34.22 5.74
N PRO A 163 0.18 -34.42 5.77
CA PRO A 163 0.97 -34.70 4.58
C PRO A 163 0.63 -36.06 3.94
N ASN A 164 0.11 -37.01 4.72
CA ASN A 164 -0.18 -38.37 4.23
C ASN A 164 -1.54 -38.46 3.52
N CYS A 165 -2.60 -37.84 4.06
CA CYS A 165 -3.97 -38.00 3.54
C CYS A 165 -4.64 -36.70 3.06
N GLY A 166 -3.99 -35.54 3.22
CA GLY A 166 -4.54 -34.27 2.78
C GLY A 166 -5.73 -33.74 3.61
N SER A 167 -6.07 -34.38 4.73
CA SER A 167 -7.14 -33.91 5.62
C SER A 167 -6.68 -32.71 6.47
N ARG A 168 -7.58 -31.77 6.72
CA ARG A 168 -7.28 -30.62 7.59
C ARG A 168 -7.09 -31.06 9.03
N LEU A 169 -6.05 -30.53 9.67
CA LEU A 169 -5.78 -30.77 11.08
C LEU A 169 -6.53 -29.74 11.96
N PRO A 170 -6.82 -30.07 13.23
CA PRO A 170 -7.69 -29.27 14.09
C PRO A 170 -7.14 -27.86 14.36
N LEU A 171 -8.07 -26.91 14.50
CA LEU A 171 -7.80 -25.50 14.76
C LEU A 171 -8.78 -24.98 15.81
N THR A 172 -8.25 -24.35 16.85
CA THR A 172 -9.07 -23.64 17.82
C THR A 172 -9.36 -22.23 17.29
N CYS A 173 -10.64 -21.91 17.07
CA CYS A 173 -11.05 -20.62 16.50
C CYS A 173 -11.79 -19.79 17.56
N SER A 174 -11.29 -18.58 17.82
CA SER A 174 -12.00 -17.51 18.51
C SER A 174 -12.28 -16.35 17.52
N PRO A 175 -13.14 -15.38 17.87
CA PRO A 175 -13.42 -14.23 16.99
C PRO A 175 -12.17 -13.39 16.67
N PHE A 176 -11.14 -13.39 17.52
CA PHE A 176 -9.93 -12.57 17.37
C PHE A 176 -8.63 -13.37 17.31
N SER A 177 -8.68 -14.70 17.45
CA SER A 177 -7.50 -15.55 17.40
C SER A 177 -7.79 -16.89 16.73
N VAL A 178 -6.79 -17.40 16.01
CA VAL A 178 -6.80 -18.75 15.44
C VAL A 178 -5.53 -19.42 15.90
N ILE A 179 -5.67 -20.46 16.72
CA ILE A 179 -4.57 -21.18 17.34
C ILE A 179 -4.48 -22.56 16.70
N ILE A 180 -3.26 -22.98 16.40
CA ILE A 180 -2.99 -24.33 15.90
C ILE A 180 -3.10 -25.28 17.09
N GLU A 181 -4.04 -26.21 17.02
CA GLU A 181 -4.17 -27.26 18.02
C GLU A 181 -3.14 -28.35 17.71
N TYR A 182 -2.27 -28.62 18.68
CA TYR A 182 -1.23 -29.64 18.52
C TYR A 182 -1.85 -31.03 18.42
N VAL A 183 -1.37 -31.82 17.48
CA VAL A 183 -1.76 -33.22 17.31
C VAL A 183 -0.53 -34.05 16.93
N ALA A 184 -0.24 -35.06 17.75
CA ALA A 184 0.85 -36.01 17.54
C ALA A 184 0.57 -36.95 16.35
N SER A 185 -0.69 -37.31 16.13
CA SER A 185 -1.12 -38.16 15.03
C SER A 185 -2.36 -37.57 14.33
N CYS A 186 -2.51 -37.89 13.04
CA CYS A 186 -3.63 -37.39 12.26
C CYS A 186 -4.95 -38.05 12.72
N PRO A 187 -5.97 -37.28 13.14
CA PRO A 187 -7.24 -37.85 13.59
C PRO A 187 -8.06 -38.52 12.46
N ALA A 188 -7.73 -38.27 11.19
CA ALA A 188 -8.44 -38.84 10.05
C ALA A 188 -7.83 -40.15 9.53
N CYS A 189 -6.50 -40.29 9.56
CA CYS A 189 -5.81 -41.47 9.01
C CYS A 189 -4.90 -42.20 10.00
N GLY A 190 -4.76 -41.71 11.23
CA GLY A 190 -3.91 -42.30 12.27
C GLY A 190 -2.41 -42.15 12.05
N ALA A 191 -1.96 -41.51 10.98
CA ALA A 191 -0.54 -41.35 10.67
C ALA A 191 0.17 -40.51 11.74
N ASN A 192 1.31 -40.98 12.24
CA ASN A 192 2.18 -40.23 13.16
C ASN A 192 2.76 -39.01 12.42
N LEU A 193 2.68 -37.83 13.04
CA LEU A 193 3.16 -36.56 12.50
C LEU A 193 4.48 -36.11 13.13
N GLU A 194 4.97 -36.84 14.15
CA GLU A 194 6.25 -36.58 14.82
C GLU A 194 7.39 -37.41 14.19
N THR A 195 8.55 -36.79 13.97
CA THR A 195 9.76 -37.44 13.47
C THR A 195 10.74 -37.73 14.60
N GLU A 196 11.44 -38.88 14.54
CA GLU A 196 12.41 -39.32 15.57
C GLU A 196 13.60 -38.37 15.74
N SER A 197 13.99 -37.63 14.70
CA SER A 197 15.11 -36.68 14.71
C SER A 197 14.65 -35.22 14.70
N LEU A 198 15.30 -34.37 15.50
CA LEU A 198 15.13 -32.91 15.46
C LEU A 198 15.54 -32.35 14.07
N PRO A 199 14.83 -31.36 13.51
CA PRO A 199 15.27 -30.69 12.29
C PRO A 199 16.58 -29.96 12.57
N SER A 200 17.64 -30.24 11.80
CA SER A 200 18.88 -29.45 11.82
C SER A 200 18.62 -28.01 11.37
N GLU A 201 19.32 -27.05 11.98
CA GLU A 201 19.23 -25.61 11.69
C GLU A 201 19.22 -25.35 10.17
N ILE A 202 18.15 -24.68 9.70
CA ILE A 202 17.98 -24.30 8.31
C ILE A 202 18.92 -23.11 8.03
N PRO A 203 19.73 -23.13 6.95
CA PRO A 203 20.50 -21.95 6.56
C PRO A 203 19.54 -20.85 6.10
N GLU A 204 19.71 -19.64 6.64
CA GLU A 204 19.10 -18.43 6.07
C GLU A 204 19.58 -18.29 4.62
N THR A 205 18.68 -18.56 3.67
CA THR A 205 18.86 -18.27 2.26
C THR A 205 17.90 -17.14 1.90
N ASP A 206 18.50 -15.99 1.63
CA ASP A 206 17.86 -14.86 0.98
C ASP A 206 17.54 -15.24 -0.47
N ASP A 207 16.33 -15.74 -0.71
CA ASP A 207 15.79 -15.92 -2.06
C ASP A 207 14.74 -14.83 -2.36
N GLU A 208 15.25 -13.67 -2.77
CA GLU A 208 14.60 -12.90 -3.83
C GLU A 208 14.80 -13.67 -5.15
N ASP A 209 13.81 -14.47 -5.56
CA ASP A 209 13.41 -14.58 -6.97
C ASP A 209 12.27 -15.59 -7.13
N GLY A 210 11.09 -15.06 -7.49
CA GLY A 210 9.95 -15.87 -7.90
C GLY A 210 10.18 -16.48 -9.27
N LYS A 211 10.75 -17.68 -9.32
CA LYS A 211 10.71 -18.56 -10.49
C LYS A 211 10.12 -19.91 -10.08
N ILE A 212 8.86 -20.11 -10.44
CA ILE A 212 8.21 -21.42 -10.37
C ILE A 212 8.81 -22.26 -11.49
N SER A 213 9.72 -23.17 -11.14
CA SER A 213 10.16 -24.25 -12.03
C SER A 213 9.31 -25.49 -11.79
N ASP A 214 8.56 -25.86 -12.82
CA ASP A 214 7.92 -27.15 -12.97
C ASP A 214 8.98 -28.26 -13.07
N THR A 215 8.99 -29.20 -12.11
CA THR A 215 9.36 -30.62 -12.34
C THR A 215 9.17 -31.40 -11.04
N ALA A 216 8.13 -32.23 -10.97
CA ALA A 216 8.17 -33.55 -10.34
C ALA A 216 6.84 -34.25 -10.66
N ASP A 217 6.89 -35.03 -11.71
CA ASP A 217 5.80 -35.86 -12.20
C ASP A 217 5.78 -37.20 -11.45
N GLN A 218 4.59 -37.81 -11.40
CA GLN A 218 4.32 -39.24 -11.16
C GLN A 218 4.39 -39.78 -9.72
N SER A 219 3.23 -39.83 -9.05
CA SER A 219 2.45 -41.07 -9.00
C SER A 219 1.16 -40.85 -8.20
N MET A 220 0.05 -41.38 -8.74
CA MET A 220 -1.21 -41.78 -8.09
C MET A 220 -2.37 -41.47 -9.05
N THR A 221 -2.75 -42.52 -9.75
CA THR A 221 -3.96 -42.68 -10.54
C THR A 221 -5.19 -42.21 -9.76
N PHE A 222 -5.80 -41.11 -10.19
CA PHE A 222 -7.18 -40.77 -9.84
C PHE A 222 -7.87 -40.16 -11.05
N SER A 223 -9.07 -40.67 -11.35
CA SER A 223 -9.96 -40.20 -12.41
C SER A 223 -10.06 -38.66 -12.47
N PRO A 224 -10.14 -38.06 -13.67
CA PRO A 224 -10.20 -36.61 -13.81
C PRO A 224 -11.56 -36.13 -13.31
N ASN A 225 -11.60 -35.60 -12.09
CA ASN A 225 -12.67 -34.71 -11.68
C ASN A 225 -12.38 -33.35 -12.34
N PRO A 226 -13.28 -32.78 -13.15
CA PRO A 226 -12.95 -31.64 -14.00
C PRO A 226 -12.56 -30.42 -13.16
N GLU A 227 -11.34 -29.95 -13.35
CA GLU A 227 -10.81 -28.69 -12.82
C GLU A 227 -11.61 -27.51 -13.40
N GLY A 228 -12.70 -27.15 -12.72
CA GLY A 228 -13.58 -26.11 -13.22
C GLY A 228 -14.74 -25.73 -12.30
N VAL A 229 -14.70 -26.05 -11.01
CA VAL A 229 -15.78 -25.61 -10.10
C VAL A 229 -15.77 -24.08 -10.01
N VAL A 230 -16.74 -23.48 -10.69
CA VAL A 230 -17.05 -22.04 -10.68
C VAL A 230 -17.21 -21.62 -9.22
N LYS A 231 -16.19 -20.93 -8.67
CA LYS A 231 -16.28 -20.40 -7.31
C LYS A 231 -17.43 -19.39 -7.24
N PRO A 232 -18.32 -19.48 -6.23
CA PRO A 232 -19.44 -18.55 -6.10
C PRO A 232 -18.94 -17.11 -6.00
N PRO A 233 -19.74 -16.12 -6.47
CA PRO A 233 -19.35 -14.72 -6.44
C PRO A 233 -19.00 -14.29 -5.01
N ARG A 234 -17.87 -13.60 -4.85
CA ARG A 234 -17.48 -12.99 -3.58
C ARG A 234 -18.35 -11.75 -3.38
N LYS A 235 -19.45 -11.92 -2.63
CA LYS A 235 -20.42 -10.83 -2.37
C LYS A 235 -19.95 -9.87 -1.27
N TRP A 236 -19.07 -10.34 -0.40
CA TRP A 236 -18.70 -9.65 0.83
C TRP A 236 -17.90 -8.35 0.63
N PRO A 237 -16.98 -8.23 -0.36
CA PRO A 237 -16.27 -6.97 -0.61
C PRO A 237 -17.18 -5.79 -0.89
N ALA A 238 -18.12 -5.95 -1.84
CA ALA A 238 -19.08 -4.90 -2.16
C ALA A 238 -20.10 -4.66 -1.02
N LEU A 239 -20.45 -5.71 -0.26
CA LEU A 239 -21.33 -5.57 0.89
C LEU A 239 -20.69 -4.72 2.00
N LEU A 240 -19.47 -5.07 2.40
CA LEU A 240 -18.72 -4.35 3.43
C LEU A 240 -18.49 -2.90 3.02
N SER A 241 -17.92 -2.67 1.83
CA SER A 241 -17.67 -1.31 1.33
C SER A 241 -18.96 -0.51 1.18
N GLY A 242 -20.06 -1.13 0.72
CA GLY A 242 -21.35 -0.46 0.62
C GLY A 242 -21.89 -0.01 1.98
N ILE A 243 -21.80 -0.86 3.01
CA ILE A 243 -22.21 -0.51 4.38
C ILE A 243 -21.35 0.64 4.92
N VAL A 244 -20.03 0.56 4.78
CA VAL A 244 -19.10 1.59 5.27
C VAL A 244 -19.35 2.93 4.58
N ILE A 245 -19.51 2.95 3.26
CA ILE A 245 -19.79 4.18 2.49
C ILE A 245 -21.14 4.80 2.89
N ILE A 246 -22.17 3.98 3.14
CA ILE A 246 -23.47 4.47 3.63
C ILE A 246 -23.33 5.08 5.02
N LEU A 247 -22.66 4.39 5.96
CA LEU A 247 -22.46 4.90 7.31
C LEU A 247 -21.68 6.22 7.31
N TYR A 248 -20.61 6.30 6.53
CA TYR A 248 -19.86 7.53 6.31
C TYR A 248 -20.75 8.65 5.78
N SER A 249 -21.55 8.37 4.74
CA SER A 249 -22.42 9.37 4.15
C SER A 249 -23.52 9.85 5.10
N LEU A 250 -24.08 8.95 5.92
CA LEU A 250 -25.10 9.32 6.90
C LEU A 250 -24.50 10.18 8.02
N LEU A 251 -23.28 9.85 8.46
CA LEU A 251 -22.54 10.67 9.42
C LEU A 251 -22.26 12.06 8.85
N GLY A 252 -21.76 12.16 7.62
CA GLY A 252 -21.48 13.45 6.99
C GLY A 252 -22.74 14.30 6.71
N LEU A 253 -23.86 13.67 6.32
CA LEU A 253 -25.16 14.36 6.23
C LEU A 253 -25.62 14.87 7.60
N PHE A 254 -25.45 14.06 8.64
CA PHE A 254 -25.76 14.47 10.01
C PHE A 254 -24.89 15.67 10.43
N MET A 255 -23.58 15.64 10.19
CA MET A 255 -22.70 16.78 10.46
C MET A 255 -23.12 18.03 9.68
N THR A 256 -23.44 17.89 8.39
CA THR A 256 -23.92 19.03 7.57
C THR A 256 -25.19 19.67 8.15
N LEU A 257 -26.06 18.87 8.77
CA LEU A 257 -27.26 19.35 9.46
C LEU A 257 -26.94 20.01 10.81
N PHE A 258 -25.90 19.58 11.52
CA PHE A 258 -25.43 20.22 12.75
C PHE A 258 -24.82 21.60 12.48
N TYR A 259 -24.05 21.74 11.40
CA TYR A 259 -23.46 23.01 10.97
C TYR A 259 -24.46 23.99 10.32
N MET A 260 -25.76 23.66 10.23
CA MET A 260 -26.77 24.56 9.63
C MET A 260 -26.91 25.91 10.33
N GLY A 261 -26.47 26.03 11.59
CA GLY A 261 -26.49 27.28 12.35
C GLY A 261 -25.30 28.21 12.09
N ASP A 262 -24.13 27.63 11.80
CA ASP A 262 -22.85 28.34 11.82
C ASP A 262 -22.22 28.47 10.41
N ALA A 263 -22.54 27.56 9.49
CA ALA A 263 -21.97 27.54 8.14
C ALA A 263 -22.79 28.37 7.13
N PRO A 264 -22.14 28.96 6.11
CA PRO A 264 -22.84 29.64 5.01
C PRO A 264 -23.77 28.69 4.26
N SER A 265 -24.95 29.20 3.87
CA SER A 265 -26.00 28.44 3.15
C SER A 265 -25.50 27.71 1.89
N VAL A 266 -24.53 28.29 1.18
CA VAL A 266 -23.89 27.69 -0.01
C VAL A 266 -23.08 26.45 0.39
N GLY A 267 -22.36 26.52 1.50
CA GLY A 267 -21.57 25.42 2.03
C GLY A 267 -22.41 24.23 2.46
N ILE A 268 -23.51 24.49 3.15
CA ILE A 268 -24.51 23.48 3.54
C ILE A 268 -25.10 22.80 2.29
N ALA A 269 -25.49 23.58 1.28
CA ALA A 269 -26.04 23.05 0.05
C ALA A 269 -25.04 22.14 -0.68
N LEU A 270 -23.77 22.55 -0.76
CA LEU A 270 -22.69 21.75 -1.33
C LEU A 270 -22.46 20.48 -0.51
N GLY A 271 -22.36 20.58 0.81
CA GLY A 271 -22.20 19.44 1.71
C GLY A 271 -23.30 18.38 1.55
N ILE A 272 -24.55 18.80 1.39
CA ILE A 272 -25.68 17.89 1.10
C ILE A 272 -25.48 17.20 -0.25
N VAL A 273 -25.19 17.95 -1.32
CA VAL A 273 -25.00 17.40 -2.67
C VAL A 273 -23.86 16.38 -2.68
N MET A 274 -22.73 16.70 -2.03
CA MET A 274 -21.58 15.82 -1.93
C MET A 274 -21.97 14.51 -1.25
N HIS A 275 -22.56 14.55 -0.06
CA HIS A 275 -22.89 13.34 0.68
C HIS A 275 -24.02 12.53 0.03
N VAL A 276 -25.02 13.16 -0.59
CA VAL A 276 -26.04 12.42 -1.36
C VAL A 276 -25.41 11.60 -2.48
N SER A 277 -24.38 12.13 -3.17
CA SER A 277 -23.67 11.39 -4.21
C SER A 277 -22.90 10.17 -3.66
N ILE A 278 -22.37 10.28 -2.43
CA ILE A 278 -21.68 9.19 -1.70
C ILE A 278 -22.70 8.13 -1.23
N LEU A 279 -23.88 8.57 -0.75
CA LEU A 279 -24.95 7.68 -0.34
C LEU A 279 -25.43 6.80 -1.50
N LEU A 280 -25.72 7.41 -2.65
CA LEU A 280 -26.16 6.71 -3.86
C LEU A 280 -25.13 5.67 -4.31
N SER A 281 -23.86 6.04 -4.19
CA SER A 281 -22.69 5.20 -4.45
C SER A 281 -22.64 3.95 -3.54
N GLY A 282 -22.86 4.11 -2.23
CA GLY A 282 -22.96 2.99 -1.28
C GLY A 282 -24.18 2.10 -1.53
N ILE A 283 -25.34 2.70 -1.82
CA ILE A 283 -26.58 1.97 -2.16
C ILE A 283 -26.39 1.12 -3.43
N ALA A 284 -25.72 1.66 -4.45
CA ALA A 284 -25.43 0.94 -5.68
C ALA A 284 -24.66 -0.37 -5.42
N LEU A 285 -23.69 -0.37 -4.50
CA LEU A 285 -22.95 -1.58 -4.13
C LEU A 285 -23.83 -2.67 -3.51
N LEU A 286 -24.90 -2.29 -2.81
CA LEU A 286 -25.83 -3.22 -2.17
C LEU A 286 -26.86 -3.77 -3.16
N VAL A 287 -27.45 -2.90 -3.98
CA VAL A 287 -28.59 -3.18 -4.85
C VAL A 287 -28.16 -3.79 -6.18
N CYS A 288 -27.08 -3.32 -6.81
CA CYS A 288 -26.64 -3.82 -8.11
C CYS A 288 -26.10 -5.24 -7.98
N ARG A 289 -26.91 -6.21 -8.40
CA ARG A 289 -26.61 -7.65 -8.34
C ARG A 289 -26.94 -8.30 -9.68
N ALA A 290 -26.04 -9.14 -10.15
CA ALA A 290 -26.32 -10.00 -11.29
C ALA A 290 -27.46 -10.99 -10.94
N PRO A 291 -28.43 -11.22 -11.85
CA PRO A 291 -29.45 -12.24 -11.67
C PRO A 291 -28.82 -13.63 -11.54
N LYS A 292 -29.46 -14.51 -10.76
CA LYS A 292 -29.04 -15.91 -10.65
C LYS A 292 -29.22 -16.60 -12.01
N LEU A 293 -28.26 -17.45 -12.36
CA LEU A 293 -28.39 -18.35 -13.51
C LEU A 293 -29.44 -19.44 -13.20
N PRO A 294 -30.17 -19.95 -14.21
CA PRO A 294 -31.07 -21.08 -14.03
C PRO A 294 -30.29 -22.32 -13.55
N GLU A 295 -30.85 -23.08 -12.61
CA GLU A 295 -30.17 -24.25 -12.00
C GLU A 295 -29.83 -25.37 -13.01
N HIS A 296 -30.54 -25.42 -14.14
CA HIS A 296 -30.34 -26.43 -15.18
C HIS A 296 -29.26 -26.04 -16.22
N SER A 297 -28.66 -24.86 -16.13
CA SER A 297 -27.70 -24.35 -17.12
C SER A 297 -26.28 -24.38 -16.56
N ARG A 298 -25.56 -25.49 -16.76
CA ARG A 298 -24.13 -25.56 -16.41
C ARG A 298 -23.29 -24.92 -17.52
N PRO A 299 -22.51 -23.86 -17.23
CA PRO A 299 -21.64 -23.25 -18.23
C PRO A 299 -20.38 -24.12 -18.44
N VAL A 300 -19.94 -24.23 -19.70
CA VAL A 300 -18.69 -24.89 -20.10
C VAL A 300 -17.50 -24.00 -19.75
N ILE A 301 -17.63 -22.70 -20.02
CA ILE A 301 -16.60 -21.69 -19.76
C ILE A 301 -17.21 -20.58 -18.91
N CYS A 302 -16.49 -20.20 -17.87
CA CYS A 302 -16.82 -19.08 -17.01
C CYS A 302 -15.63 -18.13 -16.95
N ILE A 303 -15.82 -16.94 -17.53
CA ILE A 303 -14.84 -15.86 -17.49
C ILE A 303 -15.28 -14.86 -16.42
N GLN A 304 -14.36 -14.47 -15.55
CA GLN A 304 -14.66 -13.55 -14.45
C GLN A 304 -13.51 -12.59 -14.19
N GLU A 305 -13.82 -11.49 -13.52
CA GLU A 305 -12.83 -10.48 -13.14
C GLU A 305 -11.76 -11.04 -12.19
N ARG A 306 -10.53 -10.49 -12.27
CA ARG A 306 -9.44 -10.91 -11.36
C ARG A 306 -9.65 -10.37 -9.96
N LEU A 307 -9.19 -11.13 -8.96
CA LEU A 307 -9.22 -10.69 -7.56
C LEU A 307 -8.47 -9.37 -7.34
N PHE A 308 -7.39 -9.15 -8.10
CA PHE A 308 -6.59 -7.93 -8.06
C PHE A 308 -7.44 -6.66 -8.23
N VAL A 309 -8.45 -6.67 -9.10
CA VAL A 309 -9.34 -5.51 -9.32
C VAL A 309 -10.13 -5.17 -8.06
N SER A 310 -10.62 -6.17 -7.32
CA SER A 310 -11.29 -5.94 -6.04
C SER A 310 -10.32 -5.49 -4.95
N VAL A 311 -9.07 -5.94 -4.96
CA VAL A 311 -8.03 -5.50 -4.01
C VAL A 311 -7.65 -4.04 -4.28
N LEU A 312 -7.44 -3.67 -5.54
CA LEU A 312 -7.18 -2.28 -5.93
C LEU A 312 -8.34 -1.37 -5.52
N ALA A 313 -9.58 -1.83 -5.67
CA ALA A 313 -10.73 -1.09 -5.22
C ALA A 313 -10.64 -0.74 -3.72
N PHE A 314 -10.20 -1.68 -2.86
CA PHE A 314 -10.00 -1.45 -1.42
C PHE A 314 -8.94 -0.40 -1.08
N ILE A 315 -8.08 -0.02 -2.04
CA ILE A 315 -7.12 1.07 -1.89
C ILE A 315 -7.72 2.37 -2.40
N VAL A 316 -8.45 2.31 -3.52
CA VAL A 316 -8.98 3.49 -4.23
C VAL A 316 -10.18 4.14 -3.51
N TRP A 317 -11.16 3.36 -3.03
CA TRP A 317 -12.35 3.95 -2.42
C TRP A 317 -12.10 4.63 -1.06
N PRO A 318 -11.20 4.16 -0.17
CA PRO A 318 -10.87 4.89 1.05
C PRO A 318 -10.14 6.21 0.77
N LEU A 319 -9.21 6.21 -0.19
CA LEU A 319 -8.56 7.44 -0.65
C LEU A 319 -9.58 8.44 -1.20
N ALA A 320 -10.58 7.95 -1.93
CA ALA A 320 -11.67 8.78 -2.43
C ALA A 320 -12.48 9.41 -1.29
N LEU A 321 -12.84 8.64 -0.25
CA LEU A 321 -13.54 9.18 0.92
C LEU A 321 -12.71 10.22 1.66
N PHE A 322 -11.40 10.03 1.78
CA PHE A 322 -10.50 11.01 2.39
C PHE A 322 -10.50 12.35 1.64
N LEU A 323 -10.39 12.33 0.30
CA LEU A 323 -10.48 13.57 -0.49
C LEU A 323 -11.86 14.22 -0.42
N LEU A 324 -12.92 13.42 -0.33
CA LEU A 324 -14.29 13.92 -0.16
C LEU A 324 -14.53 14.52 1.23
N LEU A 325 -13.82 14.05 2.26
CA LEU A 325 -13.82 14.66 3.59
C LEU A 325 -13.14 16.03 3.55
N ILE A 326 -11.96 16.13 2.94
CA ILE A 326 -11.26 17.41 2.75
C ILE A 326 -12.14 18.39 1.98
N ALA A 327 -12.73 17.93 0.87
CA ALA A 327 -13.65 18.74 0.06
C ALA A 327 -14.83 19.30 0.87
N PHE A 328 -15.34 18.51 1.82
CA PHE A 328 -16.42 18.92 2.70
C PHE A 328 -15.96 19.99 3.71
N GLY A 329 -14.79 19.82 4.35
CA GLY A 329 -14.23 20.79 5.29
C GLY A 329 -14.15 22.20 4.68
N TYR A 330 -13.45 22.33 3.54
CA TYR A 330 -13.32 23.60 2.81
C TYR A 330 -14.64 24.17 2.25
N CYS A 331 -15.69 23.37 2.16
CA CYS A 331 -17.01 23.87 1.74
C CYS A 331 -17.87 24.33 2.91
N VAL A 332 -17.61 23.89 4.15
CA VAL A 332 -18.49 24.13 5.30
C VAL A 332 -17.85 25.06 6.33
N GLN A 333 -16.52 25.05 6.47
CA GLN A 333 -15.80 25.94 7.38
C GLN A 333 -15.45 27.28 6.72
N PRO A 334 -15.71 28.43 7.38
CA PRO A 334 -15.16 29.71 6.98
C PRO A 334 -13.65 29.79 7.27
N PRO A 335 -12.84 30.47 6.44
CA PRO A 335 -13.19 31.09 5.16
C PRO A 335 -13.47 30.05 4.05
N LEU A 336 -14.53 30.28 3.27
CA LEU A 336 -14.98 29.35 2.22
C LEU A 336 -14.03 29.35 1.01
N ASP A 337 -13.12 28.36 0.92
CA ASP A 337 -12.40 28.05 -0.33
C ASP A 337 -13.20 27.06 -1.20
N VAL A 338 -14.34 27.56 -1.71
CA VAL A 338 -15.23 26.80 -2.60
C VAL A 338 -14.51 26.28 -3.85
N PRO A 339 -13.63 27.05 -4.53
CA PRO A 339 -12.88 26.55 -5.67
C PRO A 339 -12.03 25.31 -5.35
N PHE A 340 -11.26 25.35 -4.26
CA PHE A 340 -10.44 24.21 -3.85
C PHE A 340 -11.30 23.01 -3.43
N GLY A 341 -12.34 23.25 -2.62
CA GLY A 341 -13.29 22.22 -2.20
C GLY A 341 -13.97 21.52 -3.40
N LEU A 342 -14.36 22.26 -4.44
CA LEU A 342 -14.95 21.69 -5.66
C LEU A 342 -13.95 20.84 -6.46
N ILE A 343 -12.68 21.28 -6.57
CA ILE A 343 -11.64 20.49 -7.25
C ILE A 343 -11.43 19.16 -6.52
N MET A 344 -11.28 19.22 -5.19
CA MET A 344 -11.12 18.03 -4.35
C MET A 344 -12.34 17.11 -4.42
N PHE A 345 -13.55 17.68 -4.47
CA PHE A 345 -14.78 16.92 -4.66
C PHE A 345 -14.81 16.18 -6.00
N LEU A 346 -14.45 16.84 -7.10
CA LEU A 346 -14.44 16.22 -8.43
C LEU A 346 -13.43 15.07 -8.53
N ILE A 347 -12.23 15.26 -7.97
CA ILE A 347 -11.20 14.22 -7.90
C ILE A 347 -11.68 13.06 -7.04
N GLY A 348 -12.15 13.35 -5.82
CA GLY A 348 -12.67 12.36 -4.88
C GLY A 348 -13.84 11.56 -5.45
N LEU A 349 -14.82 12.24 -6.07
CA LEU A 349 -15.97 11.60 -6.70
C LEU A 349 -15.54 10.70 -7.87
N GLY A 350 -14.60 11.16 -8.70
CA GLY A 350 -14.04 10.35 -9.79
C GLY A 350 -13.40 9.06 -9.29
N LEU A 351 -12.59 9.13 -8.24
CA LEU A 351 -11.99 7.97 -7.60
C LEU A 351 -13.04 7.06 -6.94
N LEU A 352 -14.06 7.63 -6.29
CA LEU A 352 -15.13 6.88 -5.65
C LEU A 352 -15.92 6.06 -6.69
N ILE A 353 -16.35 6.69 -7.79
CA ILE A 353 -17.05 6.02 -8.90
C ILE A 353 -16.17 4.90 -9.49
N CYS A 354 -14.86 5.15 -9.62
CA CYS A 354 -13.91 4.17 -10.11
C CYS A 354 -13.82 2.96 -9.16
N GLY A 355 -13.66 3.19 -7.86
CA GLY A 355 -13.63 2.13 -6.83
C GLY A 355 -14.92 1.31 -6.78
N ILE A 356 -16.08 1.97 -6.90
CA ILE A 356 -17.39 1.30 -6.94
C ILE A 356 -17.52 0.44 -8.19
N TRP A 357 -17.11 0.97 -9.35
CA TRP A 357 -17.10 0.20 -10.58
C TRP A 357 -16.23 -1.05 -10.46
N MET A 358 -15.04 -0.95 -9.85
CA MET A 358 -14.15 -2.10 -9.61
C MET A 358 -14.77 -3.15 -8.68
N LEU A 359 -15.41 -2.73 -7.58
CA LEU A 359 -16.12 -3.63 -6.66
C LEU A 359 -17.30 -4.32 -7.34
N LEU A 360 -18.10 -3.56 -8.10
CA LEU A 360 -19.21 -4.08 -8.89
C LEU A 360 -18.74 -5.02 -10.01
N ALA A 361 -17.61 -4.72 -10.65
CA ALA A 361 -17.00 -5.60 -11.64
C ALA A 361 -16.57 -6.92 -11.01
N GLY A 362 -15.87 -6.90 -9.87
CA GLY A 362 -15.49 -8.10 -9.13
C GLY A 362 -16.69 -8.93 -8.66
N LYS A 363 -17.80 -8.27 -8.30
CA LYS A 363 -19.04 -8.92 -7.83
C LYS A 363 -19.87 -9.53 -8.96
N ASN A 364 -20.07 -8.79 -10.06
CA ASN A 364 -21.08 -9.08 -11.08
C ASN A 364 -20.50 -9.42 -12.46
N ARG A 365 -19.37 -8.84 -12.88
CA ARG A 365 -18.89 -8.90 -14.28
C ARG A 365 -18.38 -10.30 -14.63
N ARG A 366 -19.13 -11.00 -15.48
CA ARG A 366 -18.86 -12.41 -15.86
C ARG A 366 -19.38 -12.71 -17.26
N LEU A 367 -18.69 -13.58 -17.98
CA LEU A 367 -19.18 -14.18 -19.21
C LEU A 367 -19.34 -15.69 -18.99
N TYR A 368 -20.53 -16.19 -19.33
CA TYR A 368 -20.86 -17.60 -19.32
C TYR A 368 -21.02 -18.09 -20.75
N VAL A 369 -20.37 -19.20 -21.07
CA VAL A 369 -20.48 -19.90 -22.34
C VAL A 369 -21.11 -21.26 -22.08
N PHE A 370 -22.18 -21.58 -22.80
CA PHE A 370 -22.93 -22.83 -22.64
C PHE A 370 -22.66 -23.80 -23.80
N GLU A 371 -22.94 -25.09 -23.60
CA GLU A 371 -22.72 -26.15 -24.59
C GLU A 371 -23.49 -25.91 -25.90
N ASN A 372 -24.73 -25.40 -25.78
CA ASN A 372 -25.57 -25.03 -26.91
C ASN A 372 -25.02 -23.84 -27.73
N GLY A 373 -23.95 -23.18 -27.27
CA GLY A 373 -23.34 -22.03 -27.93
C GLY A 373 -23.93 -20.68 -27.53
N SER A 374 -24.84 -20.63 -26.55
CA SER A 374 -25.31 -19.35 -26.02
C SER A 374 -24.23 -18.68 -25.17
N LEU A 375 -24.24 -17.34 -25.19
CA LEU A 375 -23.36 -16.52 -24.38
C LEU A 375 -24.19 -15.63 -23.47
N THR A 376 -23.90 -15.64 -22.18
CA THR A 376 -24.57 -14.77 -21.21
C THR A 376 -23.54 -13.90 -20.52
N TYR A 377 -23.55 -12.62 -20.82
CA TYR A 377 -22.69 -11.62 -20.21
C TYR A 377 -23.42 -10.84 -19.11
N MET A 378 -22.79 -10.74 -17.96
CA MET A 378 -23.20 -9.89 -16.86
C MET A 378 -22.31 -8.65 -16.84
N THR A 379 -22.94 -7.47 -16.92
CA THR A 379 -22.22 -6.20 -16.75
C THR A 379 -21.82 -5.99 -15.28
N SER A 380 -20.89 -5.06 -15.02
CA SER A 380 -20.54 -4.65 -13.64
C SER A 380 -21.76 -4.21 -12.83
N TRP A 381 -22.70 -3.50 -13.44
CA TRP A 381 -23.95 -3.05 -12.82
C TRP A 381 -25.01 -4.16 -12.68
N GLY A 382 -24.72 -5.41 -13.06
CA GLY A 382 -25.62 -6.55 -12.92
C GLY A 382 -26.67 -6.70 -14.02
N ARG A 383 -26.63 -5.88 -15.08
CA ARG A 383 -27.47 -6.07 -16.27
C ARG A 383 -27.02 -7.29 -17.05
N LYS A 384 -27.97 -8.15 -17.38
CA LYS A 384 -27.81 -9.36 -18.21
C LYS A 384 -27.87 -9.00 -19.70
N ARG A 385 -26.93 -9.48 -20.49
CA ARG A 385 -26.92 -9.44 -21.95
C ARG A 385 -26.73 -10.86 -22.46
N GLU A 386 -27.54 -11.28 -23.42
CA GLU A 386 -27.51 -12.65 -23.94
C GLU A 386 -27.34 -12.67 -25.44
N LEU A 387 -26.62 -13.68 -25.91
CA LEU A 387 -26.53 -14.06 -27.29
C LEU A 387 -27.12 -15.46 -27.44
N LEU A 388 -28.13 -15.57 -28.28
CA LEU A 388 -28.85 -16.82 -28.50
C LEU A 388 -28.10 -17.72 -29.48
N PRO A 389 -28.26 -19.05 -29.38
CA PRO A 389 -27.65 -19.98 -30.31
C PRO A 389 -28.18 -19.72 -31.73
N GLY A 390 -27.28 -19.63 -32.71
CA GLY A 390 -27.60 -19.38 -34.12
C GLY A 390 -27.63 -17.91 -34.56
N GLN A 391 -27.52 -16.95 -33.64
CA GLN A 391 -27.30 -15.56 -34.03
C GLN A 391 -25.87 -15.41 -34.59
N ARG A 392 -25.74 -14.82 -35.78
CA ARG A 392 -24.42 -14.49 -36.35
C ARG A 392 -23.83 -13.32 -35.57
N PHE A 393 -22.63 -13.54 -35.04
CA PHE A 393 -21.85 -12.52 -34.34
C PHE A 393 -20.40 -12.57 -34.80
N SER A 394 -19.70 -11.45 -34.68
CA SER A 394 -18.26 -11.37 -34.92
C SER A 394 -17.56 -10.85 -33.68
N ILE A 395 -16.27 -11.17 -33.57
CA ILE A 395 -15.43 -10.73 -32.47
C ILE A 395 -14.48 -9.66 -32.99
N ARG A 396 -14.38 -8.53 -32.28
CA ARG A 396 -13.47 -7.45 -32.60
C ARG A 396 -12.46 -7.18 -31.51
N PHE A 397 -11.18 -7.21 -31.84
CA PHE A 397 -10.10 -6.82 -30.91
C PHE A 397 -9.87 -5.31 -30.94
N GLY A 398 -10.07 -4.68 -29.78
CA GLY A 398 -9.81 -3.27 -29.54
C GLY A 398 -8.38 -3.02 -29.05
N ALA A 399 -7.93 -1.77 -29.17
CA ALA A 399 -6.57 -1.34 -28.85
C ALA A 399 -6.16 -1.49 -27.37
N ASN A 400 -7.11 -1.55 -26.45
CA ASN A 400 -6.87 -1.73 -25.01
C ASN A 400 -6.96 -3.20 -24.58
N ASP A 401 -6.67 -4.14 -25.49
CA ASP A 401 -6.86 -5.59 -25.27
C ASP A 401 -8.30 -5.99 -24.87
N SER A 402 -9.27 -5.16 -25.27
CA SER A 402 -10.69 -5.45 -25.12
C SER A 402 -11.18 -6.33 -26.27
N ILE A 403 -11.90 -7.41 -25.95
CA ILE A 403 -12.54 -8.32 -26.90
C ILE A 403 -14.02 -7.94 -26.99
N GLN A 404 -14.44 -7.41 -28.12
CA GLN A 404 -15.80 -6.91 -28.35
C GLN A 404 -16.63 -7.93 -29.13
N PHE A 405 -17.82 -8.25 -28.65
CA PHE A 405 -18.78 -9.09 -29.34
C PHE A 405 -19.76 -8.20 -30.11
N LEU A 406 -19.87 -8.40 -31.42
CA LEU A 406 -20.65 -7.59 -32.34
C LEU A 406 -21.82 -8.40 -32.90
N ASN A 407 -22.97 -7.74 -33.10
CA ASN A 407 -24.10 -8.35 -33.80
C ASN A 407 -23.86 -8.37 -35.32
N ALA A 408 -24.76 -8.98 -36.08
CA ALA A 408 -24.74 -8.99 -37.56
C ALA A 408 -24.59 -7.59 -38.19
N ASP A 409 -25.16 -6.56 -37.56
CA ASP A 409 -25.06 -5.14 -37.98
C ASP A 409 -23.73 -4.45 -37.56
N LYS A 410 -22.74 -5.21 -37.09
CA LYS A 410 -21.47 -4.70 -36.50
C LYS A 410 -21.64 -3.76 -35.30
N LYS A 411 -22.79 -3.80 -34.61
CA LYS A 411 -23.04 -3.06 -33.37
C LYS A 411 -22.54 -3.85 -32.15
N LYS A 412 -21.90 -3.15 -31.20
CA LYS A 412 -21.36 -3.74 -29.96
C LYS A 412 -22.46 -4.25 -29.03
N ILE A 413 -22.44 -5.56 -28.76
CA ILE A 413 -23.34 -6.22 -27.80
C ILE A 413 -22.72 -6.18 -26.41
N PHE A 414 -21.47 -6.60 -26.23
CA PHE A 414 -20.71 -6.47 -24.99
C PHE A 414 -19.21 -6.54 -25.24
N ALA A 415 -18.39 -6.27 -24.22
CA ALA A 415 -16.94 -6.42 -24.28
C ALA A 415 -16.39 -7.01 -22.99
N ILE A 416 -15.38 -7.84 -23.14
CA ILE A 416 -14.58 -8.43 -22.06
C ILE A 416 -13.12 -7.97 -22.23
N GLU A 417 -12.34 -7.96 -21.16
CA GLU A 417 -10.92 -7.64 -21.24
C GLU A 417 -10.09 -8.92 -21.30
N ARG A 418 -8.97 -8.90 -22.02
CA ARG A 418 -8.03 -10.03 -22.09
C ARG A 418 -7.46 -10.41 -20.72
N ASN A 419 -7.35 -9.45 -19.81
CA ASN A 419 -6.84 -9.69 -18.47
C ASN A 419 -7.82 -10.46 -17.56
N MET A 420 -9.08 -10.69 -17.98
CA MET A 420 -10.04 -11.45 -17.16
C MET A 420 -9.61 -12.91 -17.01
N ARG A 421 -9.98 -13.55 -15.89
CA ARG A 421 -9.62 -14.94 -15.61
C ARG A 421 -10.46 -15.89 -16.46
N GLY A 422 -9.81 -16.81 -17.16
CA GLY A 422 -10.46 -17.83 -17.99
C GLY A 422 -10.67 -17.43 -19.44
N VAL A 423 -10.11 -16.29 -19.87
CA VAL A 423 -10.14 -15.85 -21.27
C VAL A 423 -9.36 -16.81 -22.18
N ASP A 424 -8.31 -17.48 -21.70
CA ASP A 424 -7.52 -18.40 -22.52
C ASP A 424 -8.40 -19.52 -23.10
N LYS A 425 -9.32 -20.06 -22.30
CA LYS A 425 -10.30 -21.07 -22.73
C LYS A 425 -11.29 -20.57 -23.78
N LEU A 426 -11.50 -19.25 -23.86
CA LEU A 426 -12.36 -18.64 -24.86
C LEU A 426 -11.70 -18.69 -26.25
N ALA A 427 -10.36 -18.61 -26.33
CA ALA A 427 -9.65 -18.68 -27.61
C ALA A 427 -9.91 -20.02 -28.30
N ASP A 428 -9.72 -21.13 -27.58
CA ASP A 428 -9.97 -22.49 -28.07
C ASP A 428 -11.44 -22.68 -28.51
N TRP A 429 -12.38 -22.08 -27.76
CA TRP A 429 -13.80 -22.14 -28.10
C TRP A 429 -14.17 -21.31 -29.34
N VAL A 430 -13.52 -20.16 -29.54
CA VAL A 430 -13.72 -19.32 -30.72
C VAL A 430 -13.18 -19.99 -31.98
N GLU A 431 -11.99 -20.60 -31.87
CA GLU A 431 -11.33 -21.32 -32.96
C GLU A 431 -12.13 -22.55 -33.41
N SER A 432 -12.61 -23.36 -32.46
CA SER A 432 -13.43 -24.54 -32.75
C SER A 432 -14.79 -24.26 -33.41
N ARG A 433 -15.26 -23.01 -33.42
CA ARG A 433 -16.55 -22.60 -34.02
C ARG A 433 -16.42 -21.68 -35.24
N GLU A 434 -15.21 -21.43 -35.73
CA GLU A 434 -14.93 -20.61 -36.92
C GLU A 434 -15.61 -19.21 -36.88
N ILE A 435 -15.66 -18.59 -35.70
CA ILE A 435 -16.33 -17.28 -35.54
C ILE A 435 -15.48 -16.19 -36.23
N PRO A 436 -16.07 -15.34 -37.10
CA PRO A 436 -15.33 -14.33 -37.83
C PRO A 436 -14.66 -13.32 -36.89
N LEU A 437 -13.36 -13.14 -37.08
CA LEU A 437 -12.48 -12.32 -36.26
C LEU A 437 -12.12 -11.02 -37.01
N GLU A 438 -12.48 -9.88 -36.44
CA GLU A 438 -12.12 -8.55 -36.92
C GLU A 438 -11.06 -7.92 -36.00
N ILE A 439 -10.08 -7.23 -36.56
CA ILE A 439 -9.13 -6.42 -35.80
C ILE A 439 -9.48 -4.96 -36.06
N THR A 440 -9.52 -4.12 -35.02
CA THR A 440 -9.71 -2.67 -35.26
C THR A 440 -8.52 -2.11 -36.02
N LYS A 441 -8.71 -1.15 -36.93
CA LYS A 441 -7.59 -0.45 -37.60
C LYS A 441 -6.52 0.06 -36.61
N LEU A 442 -6.92 0.45 -35.40
CA LEU A 442 -6.01 0.91 -34.35
C LEU A 442 -5.23 -0.25 -33.69
N LYS A 443 -5.88 -1.39 -33.44
CA LYS A 443 -5.18 -2.62 -33.00
C LYS A 443 -4.36 -3.23 -34.13
N GLU A 444 -4.77 -3.10 -35.38
CA GLU A 444 -4.03 -3.52 -36.57
C GLU A 444 -2.80 -2.63 -36.77
N GLN A 445 -2.92 -1.32 -36.55
CA GLN A 445 -1.77 -0.41 -36.48
C GLN A 445 -0.87 -0.74 -35.29
N GLN A 446 -1.41 -1.03 -34.10
CA GLN A 446 -0.62 -1.47 -32.95
C GLN A 446 0.07 -2.82 -33.22
N ILE A 447 -0.62 -3.78 -33.82
CA ILE A 447 -0.06 -5.08 -34.20
C ILE A 447 0.97 -4.87 -35.30
N GLN A 448 0.75 -4.03 -36.30
CA GLN A 448 1.77 -3.66 -37.29
C GLN A 448 2.96 -2.89 -36.66
N GLN A 449 2.75 -2.25 -35.52
CA GLN A 449 3.75 -1.53 -34.74
C GLN A 449 4.45 -2.44 -33.69
N GLU A 450 3.84 -3.56 -33.31
CA GLU A 450 4.35 -4.61 -32.40
C GLU A 450 5.01 -5.77 -33.19
N GLU A 451 4.38 -6.27 -34.25
CA GLU A 451 4.90 -7.20 -35.28
C GLU A 451 5.90 -6.51 -36.21
N GLY A 452 5.75 -5.21 -36.43
CA GLY A 452 6.86 -4.38 -36.89
C GLY A 452 7.84 -4.27 -35.75
N ILE A 453 8.62 -5.34 -35.51
CA ILE A 453 9.76 -5.49 -34.58
C ILE A 453 9.81 -4.30 -33.65
N GLU A 454 9.32 -4.42 -32.40
CA GLU A 454 9.44 -3.39 -31.34
C GLU A 454 10.72 -2.59 -31.61
N PRO A 455 10.63 -1.36 -32.20
CA PRO A 455 11.72 -0.89 -33.03
C PRO A 455 12.90 -0.73 -32.13
N VAL A 456 13.86 -1.64 -32.30
CA VAL A 456 15.11 -1.61 -31.55
C VAL A 456 15.63 -0.21 -31.83
N ILE A 457 15.59 0.65 -30.81
CA ILE A 457 15.97 2.05 -30.96
C ILE A 457 17.48 2.01 -31.05
N GLN A 458 17.97 1.78 -32.26
CA GLN A 458 19.36 1.78 -32.60
C GLN A 458 19.81 3.22 -32.80
N TRP A 459 21.08 3.43 -32.49
CA TRP A 459 21.74 4.68 -32.83
C TRP A 459 21.77 4.84 -34.35
N ARG A 460 21.53 6.05 -34.85
CA ARG A 460 21.69 6.39 -36.27
C ARG A 460 22.68 7.54 -36.36
N GLU A 461 23.62 7.49 -37.30
CA GLU A 461 24.66 8.51 -37.44
C GLU A 461 24.09 9.92 -37.65
N GLU A 462 22.91 10.03 -38.29
CA GLU A 462 22.15 11.27 -38.48
C GLU A 462 21.81 12.00 -37.16
N TYR A 463 21.87 11.29 -36.03
CA TYR A 463 21.60 11.81 -34.69
C TYR A 463 22.82 12.47 -34.05
N THR A 464 24.00 12.26 -34.62
CA THR A 464 25.27 12.76 -34.09
C THR A 464 25.33 14.27 -34.22
N THR A 465 25.58 14.93 -33.11
CA THR A 465 25.84 16.37 -33.05
C THR A 465 27.24 16.61 -32.50
N ARG A 466 27.77 17.84 -32.66
CA ARG A 466 29.05 18.25 -32.08
C ARG A 466 29.12 18.06 -30.55
N LEU A 467 27.99 17.93 -29.86
CA LEU A 467 27.94 17.69 -28.41
C LEU A 467 28.34 16.25 -28.05
N HIS A 468 28.19 15.29 -28.97
CA HIS A 468 28.48 13.89 -28.70
C HIS A 468 29.99 13.60 -28.57
N SER A 469 30.86 14.47 -29.07
CA SER A 469 32.32 14.38 -28.84
C SER A 469 32.73 14.79 -27.42
N HIS A 470 31.87 15.50 -26.70
CA HIS A 470 32.15 16.06 -25.37
C HIS A 470 31.29 15.45 -24.26
N LEU A 471 30.80 14.22 -24.44
CA LEU A 471 29.89 13.59 -23.47
C LEU A 471 30.52 13.41 -22.08
N LYS A 472 31.84 13.28 -21.97
CA LYS A 472 32.53 13.12 -20.69
C LYS A 472 32.49 14.42 -19.89
N GLU A 473 32.79 15.54 -20.54
CA GLU A 473 32.77 16.89 -19.98
C GLU A 473 31.35 17.29 -19.61
N ILE A 474 30.38 17.02 -20.49
CA ILE A 474 28.97 17.30 -20.22
C ILE A 474 28.49 16.48 -19.00
N ARG A 475 28.93 15.22 -18.85
CA ARG A 475 28.57 14.37 -17.70
C ARG A 475 29.15 14.89 -16.38
N LEU A 476 30.36 15.46 -16.40
CA LEU A 476 30.93 16.14 -15.23
C LEU A 476 30.14 17.42 -14.93
N GLY A 477 29.85 18.23 -15.96
CA GLY A 477 29.04 19.44 -15.85
C GLY A 477 27.67 19.17 -15.23
N LYS A 478 27.04 18.03 -15.54
CA LYS A 478 25.77 17.59 -14.92
C LYS A 478 25.86 17.58 -13.40
N TRP A 479 26.88 16.92 -12.86
CA TRP A 479 27.04 16.78 -11.41
C TRP A 479 27.34 18.12 -10.75
N LEU A 480 28.11 18.98 -11.42
CA LEU A 480 28.37 20.34 -10.95
C LEU A 480 27.08 21.16 -10.86
N VAL A 481 26.26 21.20 -11.90
CA VAL A 481 25.02 22.00 -11.88
C VAL A 481 23.98 21.46 -10.89
N LEU A 482 23.91 20.14 -10.70
CA LEU A 482 23.07 19.53 -9.67
C LEU A 482 23.58 19.89 -8.27
N ALA A 483 24.89 19.83 -8.03
CA ALA A 483 25.48 20.22 -6.76
C ALA A 483 25.23 21.70 -6.46
N LEU A 484 25.38 22.58 -7.46
CA LEU A 484 25.08 24.01 -7.31
C LEU A 484 23.61 24.28 -7.00
N PHE A 485 22.69 23.54 -7.61
CA PHE A 485 21.26 23.67 -7.32
C PHE A 485 20.96 23.30 -5.86
N TRP A 486 21.41 22.14 -5.41
CA TRP A 486 21.19 21.67 -4.02
C TRP A 486 21.90 22.54 -2.98
N ALA A 487 23.17 22.88 -3.22
CA ALA A 487 23.93 23.73 -2.32
C ALA A 487 23.32 25.13 -2.25
N GLY A 488 22.98 25.70 -3.41
CA GLY A 488 22.37 27.02 -3.50
C GLY A 488 20.96 27.09 -2.91
N SER A 489 20.23 25.97 -2.84
CA SER A 489 18.89 25.94 -2.23
C SER A 489 18.92 25.78 -0.70
N ILE A 490 20.01 25.27 -0.11
CA ILE A 490 20.06 24.96 1.34
C ILE A 490 21.02 25.88 2.09
N ILE A 491 22.23 26.07 1.57
CA ILE A 491 23.32 26.74 2.28
C ILE A 491 22.99 28.22 2.59
N PRO A 492 22.38 29.01 1.67
CA PRO A 492 22.06 30.40 1.98
C PRO A 492 21.08 30.53 3.16
N LEU A 493 20.09 29.63 3.27
CA LEU A 493 19.15 29.64 4.38
C LEU A 493 19.84 29.34 5.71
N PHE A 494 20.75 28.37 5.74
CA PHE A 494 21.54 28.07 6.93
C PHE A 494 22.36 29.27 7.41
N PHE A 495 23.03 29.97 6.49
CA PHE A 495 23.80 31.16 6.83
C PHE A 495 22.94 32.37 7.20
N PHE A 496 21.71 32.46 6.66
CA PHE A 496 20.74 33.47 7.09
C PHE A 496 20.34 33.26 8.55
N ILE A 497 19.98 32.03 8.93
CA ILE A 497 19.62 31.67 10.31
C ILE A 497 20.81 31.90 11.27
N ALA A 498 22.03 31.65 10.81
CA ALA A 498 23.24 31.93 11.57
C ALA A 498 23.63 33.43 11.65
N GLY A 499 22.85 34.33 11.04
CA GLY A 499 23.10 35.78 11.01
C GLY A 499 24.27 36.21 10.11
N ALA A 500 24.79 35.32 9.26
CA ALA A 500 25.94 35.57 8.40
C ALA A 500 25.58 36.16 7.02
N LEU A 501 24.34 35.96 6.55
CA LEU A 501 23.83 36.53 5.31
C LEU A 501 22.65 37.47 5.57
N LYS A 502 22.56 38.54 4.76
CA LYS A 502 21.38 39.41 4.74
C LYS A 502 20.22 38.70 4.04
N PHE A 503 18.99 39.02 4.43
CA PHE A 503 17.76 38.50 3.82
C PHE A 503 17.76 38.59 2.29
N SER A 504 18.16 39.74 1.75
CA SER A 504 18.28 39.96 0.30
C SER A 504 19.27 39.02 -0.39
N GLN A 505 20.43 38.77 0.22
CA GLN A 505 21.45 37.86 -0.32
C GLN A 505 20.94 36.43 -0.33
N THR A 506 20.22 36.02 0.71
CA THR A 506 19.60 34.70 0.83
C THR A 506 18.60 34.46 -0.28
N ILE A 507 17.65 35.38 -0.47
CA ILE A 507 16.63 35.30 -1.52
C ILE A 507 17.29 35.15 -2.91
N TYR A 508 18.24 36.03 -3.24
CA TYR A 508 18.85 36.02 -4.57
C TYR A 508 19.67 34.75 -4.83
N LEU A 509 20.43 34.27 -3.85
CA LEU A 509 21.23 33.06 -4.00
C LEU A 509 20.33 31.81 -4.17
N MET A 510 19.26 31.72 -3.39
CA MET A 510 18.32 30.60 -3.47
C MET A 510 17.53 30.62 -4.77
N ALA A 511 16.98 31.76 -5.17
CA ALA A 511 16.22 31.90 -6.41
C ALA A 511 17.10 31.74 -7.67
N ALA A 512 18.39 32.08 -7.60
CA ALA A 512 19.32 31.91 -8.71
C ALA A 512 19.92 30.49 -8.81
N SER A 513 19.90 29.71 -7.73
CA SER A 513 20.43 28.33 -7.68
C SER A 513 19.95 27.38 -8.80
N PRO A 514 18.72 27.48 -9.36
CA PRO A 514 18.25 26.62 -10.43
C PRO A 514 18.75 27.05 -11.82
N LEU A 515 19.19 28.30 -12.00
CA LEU A 515 19.56 28.86 -13.29
C LEU A 515 20.69 28.09 -13.98
N PRO A 516 21.79 27.68 -13.30
CA PRO A 516 22.83 26.87 -13.93
C PRO A 516 22.28 25.56 -14.51
N LEU A 517 21.33 24.91 -13.82
CA LEU A 517 20.71 23.69 -14.29
C LEU A 517 19.80 23.96 -15.50
N ILE A 518 19.00 25.02 -15.48
CA ILE A 518 18.13 25.43 -16.61
C ILE A 518 18.99 25.73 -17.84
N VAL A 519 20.03 26.53 -17.70
CA VAL A 519 20.97 26.86 -18.79
C VAL A 519 21.67 25.61 -19.32
N TYR A 520 22.13 24.73 -18.43
CA TYR A 520 22.74 23.46 -18.81
C TYR A 520 21.78 22.60 -19.63
N TYR A 521 20.51 22.49 -19.22
CA TYR A 521 19.50 21.78 -19.98
C TYR A 521 19.28 22.38 -21.36
N LEU A 522 19.13 23.71 -21.45
CA LEU A 522 18.91 24.38 -22.74
C LEU A 522 20.13 24.26 -23.67
N ALA A 523 21.34 24.26 -23.13
CA ALA A 523 22.56 24.08 -23.91
C ALA A 523 22.66 22.66 -24.48
N PHE A 524 22.40 21.64 -23.63
CA PHE A 524 22.70 20.24 -23.92
C PHE A 524 21.48 19.35 -24.18
N ALA A 525 20.26 19.90 -24.28
CA ALA A 525 19.02 19.12 -24.47
C ALA A 525 19.08 17.98 -25.51
N PRO A 526 19.79 18.11 -26.66
CA PRO A 526 19.88 17.02 -27.64
C PRO A 526 20.57 15.75 -27.16
N VAL A 527 21.40 15.84 -26.11
CA VAL A 527 22.15 14.71 -25.52
C VAL A 527 21.66 14.31 -24.13
N LEU A 528 20.64 14.99 -23.59
CA LEU A 528 20.11 14.73 -22.25
C LEU A 528 18.84 13.89 -22.33
N THR A 529 18.70 12.91 -21.41
CA THR A 529 17.49 12.11 -21.27
C THR A 529 16.94 12.17 -19.86
N LEU A 530 15.64 12.49 -19.76
CA LEU A 530 14.89 12.57 -18.51
C LEU A 530 14.09 11.31 -18.20
N ASN A 531 13.85 10.50 -19.23
CA ASN A 531 13.18 9.23 -19.06
C ASN A 531 14.11 8.23 -18.36
N GLY A 532 13.52 7.21 -17.72
CA GLY A 532 14.26 6.01 -17.30
C GLY A 532 14.89 5.28 -18.49
N LYS A 533 15.25 4.00 -18.32
CA LYS A 533 15.66 3.17 -19.47
C LYS A 533 14.53 3.21 -20.51
N GLN A 534 14.76 3.84 -21.66
CA GLN A 534 13.78 3.90 -22.74
C GLN A 534 13.52 2.46 -23.22
N LYS A 535 12.25 2.03 -23.19
CA LYS A 535 11.87 0.66 -23.60
C LYS A 535 12.29 0.45 -25.05
N GLY A 536 13.01 -0.64 -25.33
CA GLY A 536 13.51 -0.99 -26.67
C GLY A 536 14.82 -0.31 -27.10
N ALA A 537 15.51 0.50 -26.26
CA ALA A 537 16.76 1.16 -26.64
C ALA A 537 18.01 0.27 -26.47
N THR A 538 18.88 0.25 -27.49
CA THR A 538 20.15 -0.50 -27.43
C THR A 538 21.14 0.09 -26.43
N ALA A 539 22.12 -0.71 -26.01
CA ALA A 539 23.23 -0.23 -25.18
C ALA A 539 24.01 0.92 -25.85
N GLU A 540 24.16 0.86 -27.18
CA GLU A 540 24.76 1.91 -27.99
C GLU A 540 23.96 3.21 -27.88
N TRP A 541 22.64 3.18 -28.07
CA TRP A 541 21.78 4.36 -27.91
C TRP A 541 21.90 4.97 -26.51
N GLN A 542 21.97 4.14 -25.47
CA GLN A 542 22.09 4.60 -24.08
C GLN A 542 23.44 5.27 -23.81
N SER A 543 24.52 4.81 -24.47
CA SER A 543 25.85 5.39 -24.33
C SER A 543 25.97 6.81 -24.89
N HIS A 544 25.14 7.15 -25.87
CA HIS A 544 25.11 8.47 -26.52
C HIS A 544 24.27 9.52 -25.78
N HIS A 545 23.59 9.14 -24.70
CA HIS A 545 22.76 10.05 -23.92
C HIS A 545 23.18 10.11 -22.45
N ILE A 546 23.05 11.29 -21.86
CA ILE A 546 23.34 11.53 -20.45
C ILE A 546 22.03 11.59 -19.69
N ARG A 547 21.86 10.63 -18.79
CA ARG A 547 20.68 10.54 -17.93
C ARG A 547 20.77 11.53 -16.77
N ILE A 548 19.69 12.28 -16.58
CA ILE A 548 19.46 13.08 -15.38
C ILE A 548 18.34 12.43 -14.59
N SER A 549 18.60 12.19 -13.31
CA SER A 549 17.63 11.56 -12.41
C SER A 549 16.58 12.59 -12.02
N LEU A 550 15.30 12.28 -12.26
CA LEU A 550 14.20 13.18 -11.97
C LEU A 550 14.12 13.59 -10.47
N PRO A 551 14.26 12.68 -9.49
CA PRO A 551 14.28 13.07 -8.08
C PRO A 551 15.34 14.11 -7.73
N LEU A 552 16.51 14.10 -8.40
CA LEU A 552 17.59 15.06 -8.13
C LEU A 552 17.25 16.50 -8.56
N VAL A 553 16.23 16.66 -9.41
CA VAL A 553 15.74 17.98 -9.86
C VAL A 553 14.47 18.37 -9.11
N LEU A 554 13.56 17.42 -8.87
CA LEU A 554 12.27 17.69 -8.26
C LEU A 554 12.38 18.02 -6.76
N LEU A 555 13.20 17.30 -6.00
CA LEU A 555 13.36 17.52 -4.56
C LEU A 555 13.85 18.95 -4.20
N PRO A 556 14.94 19.48 -4.79
CA PRO A 556 15.37 20.84 -4.49
C PRO A 556 14.37 21.89 -4.99
N ALA A 557 13.61 21.61 -6.05
CA ALA A 557 12.53 22.50 -6.51
C ALA A 557 11.36 22.57 -5.51
N LEU A 558 10.93 21.43 -4.98
CA LEU A 558 9.91 21.36 -3.92
C LEU A 558 10.40 22.04 -2.64
N TRP A 559 11.66 21.81 -2.27
CA TRP A 559 12.28 22.48 -1.13
C TRP A 559 12.28 24.00 -1.28
N LEU A 560 12.71 24.53 -2.44
CA LEU A 560 12.70 25.98 -2.67
C LEU A 560 11.31 26.58 -2.55
N MET A 561 10.32 25.99 -3.21
CA MET A 561 8.94 26.47 -3.12
C MET A 561 8.44 26.44 -1.68
N SER A 562 8.73 25.36 -0.94
CA SER A 562 8.35 25.26 0.47
C SER A 562 9.02 26.33 1.34
N VAL A 563 10.30 26.63 1.12
CA VAL A 563 11.01 27.67 1.89
C VAL A 563 10.48 29.07 1.56
N PHE A 564 10.18 29.36 0.30
CA PHE A 564 9.66 30.68 -0.08
C PHE A 564 8.24 30.86 0.45
N HIS A 565 7.36 29.89 0.20
CA HIS A 565 5.95 29.99 0.55
C HIS A 565 5.67 29.89 2.05
N TYR A 566 6.31 28.98 2.77
CA TYR A 566 6.04 28.78 4.21
C TYR A 566 7.07 29.44 5.13
N GLY A 567 8.23 29.82 4.61
CA GLY A 567 9.33 30.37 5.41
C GLY A 567 9.54 31.87 5.20
N LEU A 568 9.89 32.27 3.98
CA LEU A 568 10.27 33.65 3.68
C LEU A 568 9.06 34.59 3.52
N GLU A 569 7.93 34.09 3.01
CA GLU A 569 6.69 34.87 2.94
C GLU A 569 6.16 35.26 4.33
N GLN A 570 6.49 34.52 5.39
CA GLN A 570 6.18 34.90 6.78
C GLN A 570 7.05 36.05 7.30
N VAL A 571 8.22 36.29 6.69
CA VAL A 571 9.15 37.37 7.07
C VAL A 571 8.91 38.63 6.24
N LEU A 572 8.60 38.47 4.95
CA LEU A 572 8.24 39.57 4.07
C LEU A 572 7.18 39.09 3.09
N ILE A 573 5.95 39.49 3.34
CA ILE A 573 4.76 39.01 2.65
C ILE A 573 4.67 39.68 1.29
N MET A 574 4.56 38.90 0.23
CA MET A 574 4.22 39.42 -1.10
C MET A 574 2.71 39.47 -1.23
N GLU A 575 2.14 40.67 -1.45
CA GLU A 575 0.70 40.82 -1.62
C GLU A 575 0.20 40.02 -2.84
N GLU A 576 -0.67 39.04 -2.59
CA GLU A 576 -1.23 38.20 -3.65
C GLU A 576 -2.23 38.97 -4.51
N LYS A 577 -1.91 39.10 -5.80
CA LYS A 577 -2.82 39.66 -6.81
C LYS A 577 -2.96 38.68 -7.97
N TRP A 578 -4.08 38.74 -8.68
CA TRP A 578 -4.32 37.82 -9.82
C TRP A 578 -3.18 37.84 -10.86
N TYR A 579 -2.47 38.96 -11.00
CA TYR A 579 -1.35 39.08 -11.92
C TYR A 579 -0.02 38.54 -11.38
N THR A 580 0.19 38.40 -10.06
CA THR A 580 1.38 37.70 -9.52
C THR A 580 1.31 36.21 -9.86
N LEU A 581 0.11 35.61 -9.73
CA LEU A 581 -0.18 34.26 -10.24
C LEU A 581 0.05 34.17 -11.75
N ALA A 582 -0.44 35.16 -12.52
CA ALA A 582 -0.23 35.18 -13.97
C ALA A 582 1.26 35.26 -14.36
N PHE A 583 2.07 36.04 -13.61
CA PHE A 583 3.51 36.11 -13.81
C PHE A 583 4.21 34.79 -13.45
N TRP A 584 3.83 34.15 -12.36
CA TRP A 584 4.36 32.83 -11.99
C TRP A 584 4.09 31.79 -13.07
N PHE A 585 2.83 31.60 -13.47
CA PHE A 585 2.48 30.65 -14.53
C PHE A 585 3.08 31.05 -15.87
N GLY A 586 3.18 32.36 -16.16
CA GLY A 586 3.82 32.89 -17.35
C GLY A 586 5.31 32.54 -17.42
N LEU A 587 6.06 32.76 -16.35
CA LEU A 587 7.48 32.43 -16.25
C LEU A 587 7.71 30.91 -16.34
N GLY A 588 6.90 30.13 -15.62
CA GLY A 588 6.92 28.67 -15.72
C GLY A 588 6.63 28.19 -17.16
N ALA A 589 5.63 28.77 -17.82
CA ALA A 589 5.31 28.46 -19.22
C ALA A 589 6.45 28.81 -20.17
N ILE A 590 7.14 29.94 -19.98
CA ILE A 590 8.32 30.32 -20.78
C ILE A 590 9.41 29.26 -20.65
N PHE A 591 9.74 28.82 -19.44
CA PHE A 591 10.73 27.76 -19.22
C PHE A 591 10.31 26.43 -19.86
N ILE A 592 9.05 26.03 -19.68
CA ILE A 592 8.51 24.80 -20.27
C ILE A 592 8.57 24.86 -21.81
N ILE A 593 8.15 25.97 -22.41
CA ILE A 593 8.17 26.15 -23.87
C ILE A 593 9.60 26.13 -24.39
N ALA A 594 10.53 26.88 -23.75
CA ALA A 594 11.94 26.86 -24.12
C ALA A 594 12.52 25.44 -24.05
N PHE A 595 12.20 24.72 -22.98
CA PHE A 595 12.61 23.33 -22.78
C PHE A 595 12.06 22.39 -23.87
N VAL A 596 10.77 22.49 -24.19
CA VAL A 596 10.10 21.70 -25.23
C VAL A 596 10.69 21.99 -26.60
N LEU A 597 10.85 23.26 -26.96
CA LEU A 597 11.39 23.68 -28.26
C LEU A 597 12.82 23.16 -28.44
N ARG A 598 13.62 23.18 -27.37
CA ARG A 598 15.01 22.76 -27.40
C ARG A 598 15.19 21.23 -27.38
N THR A 599 14.26 20.50 -26.77
CA THR A 599 14.30 19.04 -26.69
C THR A 599 13.83 18.39 -28.00
N PRO A 600 14.66 17.54 -28.65
CA PRO A 600 14.27 16.84 -29.87
C PRO A 600 13.01 16.00 -29.67
N LYS A 601 12.09 15.99 -30.66
CA LYS A 601 10.80 15.26 -30.58
C LYS A 601 10.94 13.81 -30.13
N ARG A 602 12.01 13.14 -30.55
CA ARG A 602 12.32 11.73 -30.21
C ARG A 602 12.65 11.49 -28.73
N LEU A 603 13.07 12.52 -27.99
CA LEU A 603 13.42 12.47 -26.58
C LEU A 603 12.29 12.97 -25.67
N ARG A 604 11.19 13.47 -26.26
CA ARG A 604 10.01 13.91 -25.51
C ARG A 604 9.23 12.67 -25.05
N GLY A 605 9.08 12.52 -23.73
CA GLY A 605 8.33 11.42 -23.11
C GLY A 605 7.82 11.83 -21.73
N GLU A 606 7.49 10.86 -20.87
CA GLU A 606 6.94 11.09 -19.54
C GLU A 606 7.81 12.01 -18.66
N GLY A 607 9.14 11.94 -18.80
CA GLY A 607 10.08 12.80 -18.08
C GLY A 607 9.95 14.29 -18.43
N LEU A 608 9.35 14.63 -19.58
CA LEU A 608 9.11 16.01 -19.98
C LEU A 608 7.97 16.66 -19.18
N PHE A 609 6.96 15.88 -18.77
CA PHE A 609 5.91 16.38 -17.87
C PHE A 609 6.50 16.72 -16.50
N MET A 610 7.29 15.80 -15.95
CA MET A 610 7.84 15.96 -14.61
C MET A 610 8.87 17.09 -14.51
N ILE A 611 9.72 17.28 -15.54
CA ILE A 611 10.59 18.47 -15.55
C ILE A 611 9.78 19.75 -15.74
N GLY A 612 8.68 19.71 -16.49
CA GLY A 612 7.78 20.85 -16.63
C GLY A 612 7.21 21.26 -15.28
N LEU A 613 6.80 20.29 -14.46
CA LEU A 613 6.40 20.53 -13.08
C LEU A 613 7.54 21.14 -12.24
N SER A 614 8.76 20.59 -12.32
CA SER A 614 9.91 21.17 -11.60
C SER A 614 10.23 22.61 -12.01
N LEU A 615 10.10 22.94 -13.30
CA LEU A 615 10.30 24.30 -13.81
C LEU A 615 9.21 25.26 -13.33
N LEU A 616 7.96 24.77 -13.20
CA LEU A 616 6.87 25.56 -12.63
C LEU A 616 7.10 25.83 -11.14
N LEU A 617 7.51 24.83 -10.36
CA LEU A 617 7.83 24.99 -8.94
C LEU A 617 8.95 26.01 -8.71
N VAL A 618 10.00 25.96 -9.53
CA VAL A 618 11.12 26.90 -9.45
C VAL A 618 10.77 28.33 -9.91
N ALA A 619 9.71 28.49 -10.69
CA ALA A 619 9.31 29.81 -11.17
C ALA A 619 8.72 30.70 -10.06
N GLU A 620 8.15 30.12 -8.99
CA GLU A 620 7.61 30.89 -7.86
C GLU A 620 8.73 31.62 -7.09
N PRO A 621 9.80 30.95 -6.62
CA PRO A 621 10.90 31.63 -5.93
C PRO A 621 11.58 32.71 -6.79
N MET A 622 11.66 32.49 -8.11
CA MET A 622 12.20 33.47 -9.05
C MET A 622 11.29 34.69 -9.23
N MET A 623 9.97 34.48 -9.18
CA MET A 623 9.00 35.55 -9.25
C MET A 623 9.02 36.39 -7.98
N TYR A 624 9.03 35.74 -6.80
CA TYR A 624 9.20 36.43 -5.52
C TYR A 624 10.50 37.23 -5.48
N ALA A 625 11.64 36.62 -5.82
CA ALA A 625 12.94 37.31 -5.85
C ALA A 625 12.99 38.43 -6.90
N GLY A 626 12.38 38.23 -8.06
CA GLY A 626 12.27 39.25 -9.10
C GLY A 626 11.42 40.43 -8.66
N ASN A 627 10.32 40.18 -7.95
CA ASN A 627 9.50 41.21 -7.34
C ASN A 627 10.31 42.01 -6.31
N PHE A 628 10.96 41.32 -5.38
CA PHE A 628 11.83 41.92 -4.37
C PHE A 628 12.94 42.80 -4.97
N ALA A 629 13.54 42.38 -6.10
CA ALA A 629 14.56 43.14 -6.79
C ALA A 629 14.06 44.41 -7.49
N LEU A 630 12.78 44.41 -7.90
CA LEU A 630 12.14 45.54 -8.58
C LEU A 630 11.47 46.53 -7.63
N CYS A 631 11.28 46.13 -6.37
CA CYS A 631 10.77 47.02 -5.34
C CYS A 631 11.69 48.23 -5.12
N GLY A 632 11.08 49.39 -4.89
CA GLY A 632 11.77 50.64 -4.56
C GLY A 632 12.33 50.69 -3.13
N GLU A 633 12.63 51.91 -2.66
CA GLU A 633 13.02 52.15 -1.28
C GLU A 633 11.93 51.71 -0.29
N GLU A 634 12.33 51.26 0.88
CA GLU A 634 11.43 50.86 1.95
C GLU A 634 10.78 52.08 2.61
N THR A 635 9.46 52.07 2.72
CA THR A 635 8.71 53.07 3.46
C THR A 635 8.29 52.48 4.79
N HIS A 636 8.64 53.19 5.87
CA HIS A 636 8.25 52.83 7.23
C HIS A 636 7.25 53.86 7.74
N TYR A 637 6.12 53.39 8.24
CA TYR A 637 5.11 54.23 8.87
C TYR A 637 4.44 53.50 10.04
N PRO A 638 3.93 54.23 11.05
CA PRO A 638 3.30 53.61 12.21
C PRO A 638 2.10 52.77 11.78
N ALA A 639 2.04 51.54 12.26
CA ALA A 639 0.95 50.62 11.99
C ALA A 639 -0.33 51.13 12.65
N LYS A 640 -1.42 51.19 11.88
CA LYS A 640 -2.74 51.48 12.41
C LYS A 640 -3.60 50.23 12.29
N VAL A 641 -3.69 49.50 13.38
CA VAL A 641 -4.53 48.30 13.49
C VAL A 641 -5.99 48.71 13.47
N LEU A 642 -6.73 48.17 12.49
CA LEU A 642 -8.16 48.40 12.30
C LEU A 642 -8.97 47.33 13.02
N GLU A 643 -8.57 46.07 12.84
CA GLU A 643 -9.25 44.89 13.38
C GLU A 643 -8.20 43.91 13.90
N ARG A 644 -8.59 43.18 14.95
CA ARG A 644 -7.81 42.09 15.53
C ARG A 644 -8.63 40.83 15.36
N ASN A 645 -8.06 39.85 14.67
CA ASN A 645 -8.72 38.59 14.42
C ASN A 645 -7.92 37.50 15.13
N ILE A 646 -8.65 36.70 15.89
CA ILE A 646 -8.16 35.43 16.40
C ILE A 646 -9.05 34.42 15.70
N GLU A 647 -8.49 33.77 14.69
CA GLU A 647 -9.14 32.62 14.10
C GLU A 647 -8.67 31.42 14.92
N GLN A 648 -9.59 30.88 15.71
CA GLN A 648 -9.37 29.57 16.28
C GLN A 648 -9.52 28.59 15.12
N ASP A 649 -8.43 27.96 14.73
CA ASP A 649 -8.51 26.89 13.76
C ASP A 649 -9.42 25.81 14.36
N ASP A 650 -10.53 25.51 13.69
CA ASP A 650 -11.55 24.58 14.22
C ASP A 650 -10.96 23.17 14.51
N ASP A 651 -9.76 22.90 13.98
CA ASP A 651 -9.05 21.62 13.98
C ASP A 651 -7.77 21.59 14.85
N ASP A 652 -7.30 22.73 15.39
CA ASP A 652 -6.09 22.83 16.24
C ASP A 652 -6.34 23.76 17.45
N ASP A 653 -5.83 23.43 18.65
CA ASP A 653 -5.83 24.39 19.78
C ASP A 653 -4.85 25.56 19.51
N SER A 654 -4.15 25.54 18.37
CA SER A 654 -3.39 26.69 17.85
C SER A 654 -4.33 27.78 17.34
N LEU A 655 -4.30 28.91 18.04
CA LEU A 655 -4.93 30.14 17.59
C LEU A 655 -4.09 30.76 16.45
N GLU A 656 -4.70 30.98 15.29
CA GLU A 656 -4.11 31.82 14.23
C GLU A 656 -4.43 33.28 14.56
N TYR A 657 -3.37 34.04 14.80
CA TYR A 657 -3.47 35.44 15.13
C TYR A 657 -3.24 36.27 13.87
N SER A 658 -4.19 37.15 13.53
CA SER A 658 -4.02 38.09 12.42
C SER A 658 -4.38 39.52 12.83
N LEU A 659 -3.64 40.47 12.26
CA LEU A 659 -3.85 41.89 12.47
C LEU A 659 -4.18 42.56 11.14
N THR A 660 -5.37 43.14 11.04
CA THR A 660 -5.77 43.94 9.88
C THR A 660 -5.25 45.35 10.06
N VAL A 661 -4.26 45.75 9.25
CA VAL A 661 -3.56 47.03 9.35
C VAL A 661 -3.90 47.92 8.15
N GLN A 662 -4.09 49.21 8.41
CA GLN A 662 -4.25 50.21 7.35
C GLN A 662 -2.89 50.53 6.70
N LEU A 663 -2.82 50.36 5.38
CA LEU A 663 -1.67 50.74 4.56
C LEU A 663 -1.69 52.24 4.21
N ASP A 664 -0.59 52.73 3.63
CA ASP A 664 -0.38 54.15 3.31
C ASP A 664 -1.39 54.73 2.31
N ASP A 665 -1.84 53.92 1.36
CA ASP A 665 -2.89 54.22 0.38
C ASP A 665 -4.31 54.17 0.95
N GLY A 666 -4.45 53.82 2.23
CA GLY A 666 -5.70 53.70 2.95
C GLY A 666 -6.39 52.33 2.81
N THR A 667 -5.82 51.39 2.04
CA THR A 667 -6.30 50.00 1.96
C THR A 667 -6.01 49.25 3.26
N ALA A 668 -6.76 48.18 3.53
CA ALA A 668 -6.53 47.31 4.67
C ALA A 668 -5.84 46.03 4.20
N PHE A 669 -4.84 45.57 4.94
CA PHE A 669 -4.14 44.31 4.69
C PHE A 669 -4.08 43.49 5.98
N GLU A 670 -4.34 42.20 5.86
CA GLU A 670 -4.34 41.26 6.98
C GLU A 670 -2.95 40.61 7.10
N PHE A 671 -2.27 40.89 8.21
CA PHE A 671 -0.97 40.30 8.52
C PHE A 671 -1.16 39.05 9.40
N PRO A 672 -0.69 37.86 8.99
CA PRO A 672 -0.50 36.76 9.91
C PRO A 672 0.60 37.13 10.90
N VAL A 673 0.35 36.96 12.20
CA VAL A 673 1.31 37.29 13.26
C VAL A 673 1.42 36.14 14.26
N THR A 674 2.52 36.12 15.01
CA THR A 674 2.64 35.18 16.13
C THR A 674 1.80 35.65 17.32
N GLU A 675 1.44 34.73 18.21
CA GLU A 675 0.78 35.03 19.48
C GLU A 675 1.52 36.14 20.25
N GLU A 676 2.85 36.04 20.34
CA GLU A 676 3.69 37.04 21.02
C GLU A 676 3.52 38.45 20.43
N LEU A 677 3.50 38.58 19.09
CA LEU A 677 3.32 39.87 18.43
C LEU A 677 1.90 40.42 18.64
N TYR A 678 0.91 39.53 18.63
CA TYR A 678 -0.48 39.89 18.90
C TYR A 678 -0.67 40.41 20.33
N GLU A 679 -0.15 39.71 21.35
CA GLU A 679 -0.20 40.13 22.76
C GLU A 679 0.54 41.46 22.99
N MET A 680 1.68 41.66 22.31
CA MET A 680 2.41 42.93 22.37
C MET A 680 1.59 44.09 21.83
N GLU A 681 0.84 43.89 20.75
CA GLU A 681 -0.09 44.91 20.23
C GLU A 681 -1.23 45.18 21.22
N GLU A 682 -1.80 44.12 21.81
CA GLU A 682 -2.87 44.25 22.81
C GLU A 682 -2.41 45.03 24.05
N SER A 683 -1.16 44.85 24.46
CA SER A 683 -0.52 45.60 25.55
C SER A 683 -0.19 47.07 25.20
N GLY A 684 -0.46 47.50 23.96
CA GLY A 684 -0.27 48.88 23.48
C GLY A 684 1.11 49.17 22.90
N THR A 685 1.86 48.14 22.49
CA THR A 685 3.16 48.33 21.81
C THR A 685 2.94 48.89 20.41
N GLU A 686 3.67 49.95 20.06
CA GLU A 686 3.60 50.53 18.71
C GLU A 686 4.34 49.63 17.70
N PHE A 687 3.69 49.32 16.58
CA PHE A 687 4.29 48.59 15.46
C PHE A 687 4.57 49.51 14.28
N VAL A 688 5.47 49.08 13.40
CA VAL A 688 5.81 49.78 12.16
C VAL A 688 5.53 48.85 10.98
N VAL A 689 4.81 49.36 9.98
CA VAL A 689 4.67 48.68 8.69
C VAL A 689 5.87 49.06 7.83
N CYS A 690 6.56 48.05 7.31
CA CYS A 690 7.54 48.19 6.25
C CYS A 690 6.89 47.80 4.92
N GLN A 691 6.73 48.77 4.03
CA GLN A 691 6.16 48.58 2.71
C GLN A 691 7.22 48.82 1.64
N ARG A 692 7.23 47.94 0.63
CA ARG A 692 8.00 48.14 -0.60
C ARG A 692 7.11 47.85 -1.79
N GLU A 693 7.09 48.75 -2.76
CA GLU A 693 6.24 48.60 -3.95
C GLU A 693 7.11 48.53 -5.21
N ASN A 694 6.73 47.64 -6.12
CA ASN A 694 7.32 47.57 -7.46
C ASN A 694 6.55 48.49 -8.45
N PRO A 695 7.11 48.80 -9.63
CA PRO A 695 6.41 49.61 -10.64
C PRO A 695 5.11 49.03 -11.21
N LEU A 696 4.80 47.76 -10.92
CA LEU A 696 3.59 47.05 -11.32
C LEU A 696 2.53 47.03 -10.20
N GLY A 697 2.77 47.73 -9.09
CA GLY A 697 1.88 47.81 -7.94
C GLY A 697 1.80 46.53 -7.10
N VAL A 698 2.80 45.64 -7.16
CA VAL A 698 2.94 44.53 -6.21
C VAL A 698 3.68 45.04 -4.98
N ARG A 699 3.10 44.82 -3.80
CA ARG A 699 3.66 45.24 -2.52
C ARG A 699 4.34 44.06 -1.82
N MET A 700 5.45 44.35 -1.16
CA MET A 700 6.11 43.49 -0.19
C MET A 700 5.92 44.17 1.17
N LEU A 701 5.33 43.45 2.11
CA LEU A 701 4.82 43.97 3.38
C LEU A 701 5.43 43.19 4.53
N ASP A 702 5.88 43.91 5.55
CA ASP A 702 6.35 43.35 6.82
C ASP A 702 5.82 44.21 7.97
N LEU A 703 5.57 43.57 9.11
CA LEU A 703 5.08 44.21 10.33
C LEU A 703 6.07 43.88 11.45
N HIS A 704 6.82 44.90 11.87
CA HIS A 704 7.89 44.71 12.86
C HIS A 704 7.90 45.81 13.91
N LEU A 705 8.63 45.58 15.00
CA LEU A 705 8.83 46.57 16.05
C LEU A 705 9.68 47.75 15.54
N PRO A 706 9.49 48.97 16.08
CA PRO A 706 10.35 50.10 15.78
C PRO A 706 11.80 49.75 16.10
N PRO A 707 12.78 50.14 15.27
CA PRO A 707 14.18 49.93 15.60
C PRO A 707 14.52 50.59 16.94
N GLU A 708 15.17 49.85 17.84
CA GLU A 708 15.68 50.41 19.09
C GLU A 708 16.61 51.61 18.77
N LYS A 709 16.37 52.73 19.46
CA LYS A 709 17.11 54.00 19.26
C LYS A 709 18.54 53.94 19.77
#